data_AF-A0A1C6GGB6-F1
#
_entry.id   AF-A0A1C6GGB6-F1
#
_cell.length_a   1.000
_cell.length_b   1.000
_cell.length_c   1.000
_cell.angle_alpha   90.00
_cell.angle_beta   90.00
_cell.angle_gamma   90.00
#
_symmetry.space_group_name_H-M   'P 1'
#
loop_
_entity.id
_entity.type
_entity.pdbx_description
1 polymer ?
#
loop_
_entity_poly.entity_id
_entity_poly.type
_entity_poly.pdbx_seq_one_letter_code
_entity_poly.pdbx_strand_id
1 'polypeptide(L)'
;MIKRTKKIMSAIIVAMMVVTTNSYNVFAADDDKWTEATKGEAWDEWCERWEIIKTDWTQLSLTPGADATQLNFAWYSVIGEENPIVKVSKNYDMSDAKIFEGNQSSAVPGYVSNKVTVMGLEENSKYYYSYGTNDNWSEAIEFKTQSTNKFGFILVGDPQIGSSAGNIATGETTEQGQDNATRNDTFNWNNTINKALSLMPNASFILSAGDQIQSRNKKANQTEALEYTGNEVEYAGYLSADALSSLPVATSLGNHDAVSGNYSYHFNNPNASSLGAMSSLGSGINGDYYYRYGNTLFIMLNTNNTNTAEHEALMKEAIAVNEDATWRVVTLHQDIYGSAEHSNEPAIAELRYKLVPIFEENNVDIVLTGHDHAYARTQILKGGKLSEGLSLMDEDKFDEIAEEEYKSGILSNDEEYLSYLSTIEDKDAVVNDLSVRGNNISNPDGILYITAGSSTGSKYYNNLARQQAYIANRWQEYAPTFSTINIDDVSLSISTYRTDTMEKIDETVTLVKSVKYGNLVEIIEDAEAKVEEKDNYTSSTWEAFEATLQNAQKIAEESNINEEIVTDAYGNLKAAIDQLVLRGDVSELENEIILAEKLVENAVIGTEEGQYPEEAKEGLLVAINTAKEACYSDNSSQAVIDEALTTLKTEIATFESKVIVKNSSTDTNNGNNDNYNNGSGNTNNGSSNNTSTPTKKPNTAVKTGDLSNVLVYSILSLAVVGLAALGLKKRKSIVK
;
A
#
# COMPACT_ATOMS: atom_id res chain seq x y z
N MET A 1 45.21 10.23 -20.04
CA MET A 1 44.61 10.67 -21.33
C MET A 1 44.08 9.46 -22.08
N ILE A 2 42.85 9.07 -21.78
CA ILE A 2 42.06 8.11 -22.57
C ILE A 2 40.75 8.85 -22.84
N LYS A 3 40.51 9.18 -24.12
CA LYS A 3 39.31 9.88 -24.56
C LYS A 3 38.12 8.95 -24.38
N ARG A 4 37.26 9.22 -23.40
CA ARG A 4 35.92 8.63 -23.34
C ARG A 4 35.05 9.34 -24.38
N THR A 5 34.56 8.55 -25.33
CA THR A 5 33.61 8.94 -26.38
C THR A 5 32.30 9.34 -25.71
N LYS A 6 31.87 10.58 -25.90
CA LYS A 6 30.53 11.05 -25.52
C LYS A 6 29.49 10.21 -26.26
N LYS A 7 28.77 9.34 -25.56
CA LYS A 7 27.44 8.92 -25.99
C LYS A 7 26.45 9.86 -25.30
N ILE A 8 26.07 10.89 -26.03
CA ILE A 8 24.91 11.72 -25.74
C ILE A 8 23.71 10.84 -26.13
N MET A 9 23.01 10.27 -25.15
CA MET A 9 21.60 9.92 -25.34
C MET A 9 20.81 11.09 -24.78
N SER A 10 20.40 11.97 -25.68
CA SER A 10 19.34 12.93 -25.43
C SER A 10 18.03 12.16 -25.36
N ALA A 11 17.55 11.85 -24.15
CA ALA A 11 16.15 11.49 -23.96
C ALA A 11 15.40 12.79 -23.66
N ILE A 12 14.65 13.26 -24.65
CA ILE A 12 13.68 14.36 -24.50
C ILE A 12 12.48 13.77 -23.75
N ILE A 13 12.30 14.10 -22.48
CA ILE A 13 10.99 14.06 -21.83
C ILE A 13 10.83 15.38 -21.08
N VAL A 14 10.36 16.40 -21.79
CA VAL A 14 9.67 17.52 -21.16
C VAL A 14 8.27 16.98 -20.83
N ALA A 15 8.11 16.43 -19.63
CA ALA A 15 6.79 16.11 -19.11
C ALA A 15 6.12 17.42 -18.68
N MET A 16 5.31 17.99 -19.57
CA MET A 16 4.11 18.67 -19.08
C MET A 16 3.33 17.61 -18.31
N MET A 17 3.10 17.84 -17.00
CA MET A 17 2.16 17.04 -16.20
C MET A 17 0.77 17.09 -16.83
N VAL A 18 0.53 16.21 -17.79
CA VAL A 18 -0.78 15.63 -18.05
C VAL A 18 -0.65 14.22 -17.51
N VAL A 19 -1.14 14.02 -16.29
CA VAL A 19 -1.28 12.69 -15.70
C VAL A 19 -2.33 11.98 -16.56
N THR A 20 -1.90 11.22 -17.56
CA THR A 20 -2.74 10.19 -18.15
C THR A 20 -2.70 9.00 -17.20
N THR A 21 -3.69 8.89 -16.32
CA THR A 21 -3.91 7.71 -15.50
C THR A 21 -4.31 6.54 -16.40
N ASN A 22 -3.34 5.75 -16.86
CA ASN A 22 -3.65 4.41 -17.33
C ASN A 22 -3.72 3.50 -16.10
N SER A 23 -4.94 3.17 -15.69
CA SER A 23 -5.24 2.25 -14.60
C SER A 23 -4.91 0.82 -15.04
N TYR A 24 -3.75 0.29 -14.67
CA TYR A 24 -3.43 -1.12 -14.93
C TYR A 24 -3.86 -1.99 -13.74
N ASN A 25 -4.74 -2.96 -13.96
CA ASN A 25 -5.16 -3.94 -12.95
C ASN A 25 -4.00 -4.86 -12.60
N VAL A 26 -3.43 -4.77 -11.39
CA VAL A 26 -2.37 -5.67 -10.92
C VAL A 26 -3.03 -7.01 -10.61
N PHE A 27 -2.61 -8.08 -11.27
CA PHE A 27 -3.12 -9.40 -10.96
C PHE A 27 -2.32 -10.02 -9.81
N ALA A 28 -3.04 -10.63 -8.86
CA ALA A 28 -2.43 -11.50 -7.86
C ALA A 28 -1.75 -12.71 -8.55
N ALA A 29 -0.64 -13.16 -7.98
CA ALA A 29 0.02 -14.40 -8.41
C ALA A 29 -0.94 -15.60 -8.25
N ASP A 30 -1.11 -16.42 -9.29
CA ASP A 30 -1.62 -17.80 -9.11
C ASP A 30 -0.60 -18.63 -8.30
N ASP A 31 -1.07 -19.75 -7.72
CA ASP A 31 -0.45 -20.67 -6.72
C ASP A 31 1.05 -21.06 -6.88
N ASP A 32 1.75 -20.57 -7.90
CA ASP A 32 3.19 -20.67 -8.12
C ASP A 32 3.97 -19.39 -7.69
N LYS A 33 3.39 -18.51 -6.86
CA LYS A 33 4.03 -17.38 -6.13
C LYS A 33 4.86 -16.39 -6.99
N TRP A 34 4.55 -16.19 -8.27
CA TRP A 34 5.20 -15.16 -9.09
C TRP A 34 4.35 -13.90 -9.14
N THR A 35 4.87 -12.73 -8.75
CA THR A 35 4.14 -11.47 -8.95
C THR A 35 4.10 -11.16 -10.45
N GLU A 36 2.97 -11.48 -11.11
CA GLU A 36 2.71 -11.10 -12.50
C GLU A 36 2.49 -9.58 -12.55
N ALA A 37 3.43 -8.83 -13.13
CA ALA A 37 3.12 -7.48 -13.57
C ALA A 37 2.03 -7.55 -14.66
N THR A 38 1.10 -6.60 -14.66
CA THR A 38 0.10 -6.48 -15.72
C THR A 38 0.80 -6.22 -17.05
N LYS A 39 0.84 -7.22 -17.93
CA LYS A 39 1.55 -7.14 -19.20
C LYS A 39 0.80 -6.22 -20.17
N GLY A 40 1.47 -5.18 -20.66
CA GLY A 40 0.95 -4.16 -21.58
C GLY A 40 2.06 -3.20 -22.03
N GLU A 41 1.73 -2.15 -22.79
CA GLU A 41 2.75 -1.23 -23.34
C GLU A 41 3.63 -0.60 -22.24
N ALA A 42 3.04 -0.18 -21.10
CA ALA A 42 3.80 0.36 -19.97
C ALA A 42 4.75 -0.66 -19.33
N TRP A 43 4.42 -1.97 -19.39
CA TRP A 43 5.29 -3.03 -18.90
C TRP A 43 6.50 -3.23 -19.82
N ASP A 44 6.28 -3.19 -21.14
CA ASP A 44 7.37 -3.33 -22.12
C ASP A 44 8.35 -2.15 -22.02
N GLU A 45 7.83 -0.92 -21.90
CA GLU A 45 8.64 0.28 -21.62
C GLU A 45 9.41 0.16 -20.29
N TRP A 46 8.77 -0.38 -19.24
CA TRP A 46 9.43 -0.62 -17.97
C TRP A 46 10.57 -1.63 -18.07
N CYS A 47 10.38 -2.71 -18.83
CA CYS A 47 11.43 -3.71 -19.07
C CYS A 47 12.64 -3.09 -19.76
N GLU A 48 12.43 -2.20 -20.73
CA GLU A 48 13.52 -1.47 -21.38
C GLU A 48 14.24 -0.51 -20.40
N ARG A 49 13.48 0.21 -19.57
CA ARG A 49 14.02 1.08 -18.51
C ARG A 49 14.82 0.27 -17.47
N TRP A 50 14.34 -0.91 -17.09
CA TRP A 50 14.96 -1.77 -16.08
C TRP A 50 16.39 -2.16 -16.44
N GLU A 51 16.67 -2.43 -17.71
CA GLU A 51 18.02 -2.76 -18.18
C GLU A 51 19.04 -1.63 -17.92
N ILE A 52 18.57 -0.39 -17.78
CA ILE A 52 19.39 0.75 -17.38
C ILE A 52 19.44 0.84 -15.85
N ILE A 53 18.27 0.87 -15.19
CA ILE A 53 18.10 1.07 -13.75
C ILE A 53 18.91 0.05 -12.95
N LYS A 54 18.86 -1.24 -13.31
CA LYS A 54 19.47 -2.33 -12.52
C LYS A 54 20.98 -2.23 -12.33
N THR A 55 21.63 -1.41 -13.15
CA THR A 55 23.07 -1.16 -13.09
C THR A 55 23.44 0.24 -12.59
N ASP A 56 22.43 1.08 -12.33
CA ASP A 56 22.61 2.46 -11.88
C ASP A 56 22.27 2.60 -10.39
N TRP A 57 23.27 2.42 -9.54
CA TRP A 57 23.15 2.56 -8.08
C TRP A 57 23.19 4.02 -7.61
N THR A 58 23.20 5.00 -8.53
CA THR A 58 23.30 6.43 -8.21
C THR A 58 21.94 7.11 -8.07
N GLN A 59 20.88 6.31 -7.89
CA GLN A 59 19.52 6.81 -7.67
C GLN A 59 19.47 7.77 -6.48
N LEU A 60 18.61 8.79 -6.60
CA LEU A 60 18.36 9.77 -5.57
C LEU A 60 17.28 9.28 -4.62
N SER A 61 17.45 9.53 -3.33
CA SER A 61 16.37 9.49 -2.35
C SER A 61 16.09 10.90 -1.80
N LEU A 62 14.81 11.14 -1.55
CA LEU A 62 14.32 12.29 -0.81
C LEU A 62 13.69 11.80 0.48
N THR A 63 14.05 12.39 1.62
CA THR A 63 13.44 12.11 2.92
C THR A 63 12.93 13.42 3.53
N PRO A 64 11.88 13.39 4.37
CA PRO A 64 11.46 14.58 5.10
C PRO A 64 12.63 15.23 5.86
N GLY A 65 12.62 16.56 5.96
CA GLY A 65 13.51 17.30 6.84
C GLY A 65 13.08 17.19 8.31
N ALA A 66 13.82 17.87 9.21
CA ALA A 66 13.45 17.91 10.63
C ALA A 66 12.08 18.57 10.86
N ASP A 67 11.71 19.49 9.96
CA ASP A 67 10.42 20.14 9.85
C ASP A 67 10.05 20.36 8.37
N ALA A 68 8.83 20.83 8.09
CA ALA A 68 8.31 21.03 6.73
C ALA A 68 9.04 22.12 5.92
N THR A 69 9.90 22.93 6.53
CA THR A 69 10.73 23.93 5.83
C THR A 69 12.03 23.33 5.29
N GLN A 70 12.24 22.03 5.49
CA GLN A 70 13.46 21.32 5.15
C GLN A 70 13.18 20.09 4.28
N LEU A 71 14.12 19.76 3.40
CA LEU A 71 14.09 18.57 2.56
C LEU A 71 15.49 17.95 2.49
N ASN A 72 15.57 16.65 2.70
CA ASN A 72 16.82 15.92 2.74
C ASN A 72 17.04 15.10 1.47
N PHE A 73 18.26 15.13 0.97
CA PHE A 73 18.70 14.45 -0.25
C PHE A 73 19.78 13.43 0.11
N ALA A 74 19.73 12.23 -0.46
CA ALA A 74 20.85 11.30 -0.46
C ALA A 74 21.00 10.58 -1.79
N TRP A 75 22.24 10.37 -2.23
CA TRP A 75 22.55 9.59 -3.44
C TRP A 75 23.99 9.07 -3.41
N TYR A 76 24.27 8.03 -4.17
CA TYR A 76 25.64 7.60 -4.40
C TYR A 76 26.33 8.39 -5.50
N SER A 77 27.63 8.64 -5.33
CA SER A 77 28.52 8.97 -6.44
C SER A 77 29.73 8.04 -6.45
N VAL A 78 30.46 8.00 -7.56
CA VAL A 78 31.69 7.20 -7.67
C VAL A 78 32.81 7.87 -6.85
N ILE A 79 33.67 7.07 -6.22
CA ILE A 79 34.83 7.59 -5.47
C ILE A 79 35.64 8.58 -6.33
N GLY A 80 35.94 9.75 -5.75
CA GLY A 80 36.65 10.86 -6.39
C GLY A 80 35.73 11.95 -6.93
N GLU A 81 34.42 11.72 -6.94
CA GLU A 81 33.41 12.77 -7.09
C GLU A 81 33.12 13.37 -5.72
N GLU A 82 33.62 14.58 -5.47
CA GLU A 82 33.60 15.28 -4.18
C GLU A 82 32.64 16.49 -4.19
N ASN A 83 32.42 17.09 -3.01
CA ASN A 83 31.61 18.29 -2.80
C ASN A 83 30.16 18.11 -3.29
N PRO A 84 29.34 17.30 -2.60
CA PRO A 84 27.94 17.17 -2.94
C PRO A 84 27.19 18.48 -2.67
N ILE A 85 26.40 18.90 -3.66
CA ILE A 85 25.66 20.17 -3.61
C ILE A 85 24.26 19.97 -4.18
N VAL A 86 23.29 20.65 -3.58
CA VAL A 86 21.94 20.84 -4.13
C VAL A 86 21.69 22.34 -4.37
N LYS A 87 21.18 22.66 -5.55
CA LYS A 87 20.64 23.97 -5.91
C LYS A 87 19.12 23.93 -5.82
N VAL A 88 18.50 24.95 -5.24
CA VAL A 88 17.03 25.09 -5.18
C VAL A 88 16.59 26.47 -5.64
N SER A 89 15.59 26.51 -6.51
CA SER A 89 15.18 27.69 -7.27
C SER A 89 13.66 27.75 -7.38
N LYS A 90 13.06 28.94 -7.51
CA LYS A 90 11.64 29.04 -7.93
C LYS A 90 11.49 29.02 -9.45
N ASN A 91 12.59 29.19 -10.20
CA ASN A 91 12.62 29.15 -11.66
C ASN A 91 13.31 27.88 -12.18
N TYR A 92 12.74 27.28 -13.23
CA TYR A 92 13.28 26.08 -13.87
C TYR A 92 14.72 26.27 -14.41
N ASP A 93 15.07 27.49 -14.84
CA ASP A 93 16.40 27.82 -15.36
C ASP A 93 17.48 28.01 -14.27
N MET A 94 17.13 27.81 -13.00
CA MET A 94 18.00 27.97 -11.84
C MET A 94 18.59 29.39 -11.66
N SER A 95 17.96 30.41 -12.25
CA SER A 95 18.47 31.79 -12.23
C SER A 95 18.50 32.43 -10.84
N ASP A 96 17.62 32.01 -9.93
CA ASP A 96 17.55 32.45 -8.53
C ASP A 96 17.97 31.36 -7.52
N ALA A 97 18.75 30.37 -7.96
CA ALA A 97 19.10 29.22 -7.15
C ALA A 97 19.85 29.61 -5.85
N LYS A 98 19.35 29.10 -4.73
CA LYS A 98 20.08 28.96 -3.46
C LYS A 98 20.90 27.67 -3.49
N ILE A 99 22.09 27.71 -2.91
CA ILE A 99 23.05 26.60 -2.91
C ILE A 99 23.14 26.02 -1.49
N PHE A 100 23.05 24.69 -1.39
CA PHE A 100 23.20 23.92 -0.16
C PHE A 100 24.30 22.89 -0.33
N GLU A 101 25.34 22.99 0.48
CA GLU A 101 26.46 22.04 0.50
C GLU A 101 26.15 20.87 1.42
N GLY A 102 26.62 19.68 1.05
CA GLY A 102 26.41 18.45 1.79
C GLY A 102 27.68 17.86 2.38
N ASN A 103 27.48 16.72 3.03
CA ASN A 103 28.54 15.86 3.52
C ASN A 103 28.63 14.60 2.68
N GLN A 104 29.81 13.99 2.67
CA GLN A 104 30.09 12.75 1.98
C GLN A 104 30.72 11.75 2.94
N SER A 105 30.31 10.48 2.84
CA SER A 105 30.89 9.36 3.60
C SER A 105 31.16 8.16 2.69
N SER A 106 32.05 7.26 3.12
CA SER A 106 32.21 5.97 2.44
C SER A 106 30.90 5.20 2.41
N ALA A 107 30.65 4.50 1.30
CA ALA A 107 29.55 3.56 1.14
C ALA A 107 30.12 2.19 0.72
N VAL A 108 29.41 1.44 -0.10
CA VAL A 108 29.87 0.18 -0.68
C VAL A 108 31.10 0.36 -1.60
N PRO A 109 31.88 -0.71 -1.88
CA PRO A 109 33.10 -0.61 -2.68
C PRO A 109 32.90 0.11 -4.01
N GLY A 110 33.70 1.17 -4.24
CA GLY A 110 33.64 1.98 -5.46
C GLY A 110 32.77 3.24 -5.36
N TYR A 111 31.98 3.38 -4.29
CA TYR A 111 31.02 4.47 -4.12
C TYR A 111 31.20 5.24 -2.80
N VAL A 112 30.63 6.44 -2.79
CA VAL A 112 30.48 7.31 -1.62
C VAL A 112 29.01 7.74 -1.52
N SER A 113 28.51 7.88 -0.30
CA SER A 113 27.16 8.40 -0.02
C SER A 113 27.25 9.91 0.17
N ASN A 114 26.42 10.63 -0.57
CA ASN A 114 26.27 12.09 -0.50
C ASN A 114 25.00 12.42 0.25
N LYS A 115 25.05 13.40 1.15
CA LYS A 115 23.88 13.85 1.92
C LYS A 115 23.82 15.37 1.99
N VAL A 116 22.71 15.95 1.56
CA VAL A 116 22.47 17.40 1.57
C VAL A 116 21.13 17.68 2.21
N THR A 117 21.06 18.72 3.04
CA THR A 117 19.81 19.23 3.62
C THR A 117 19.52 20.61 3.05
N VAL A 118 18.40 20.73 2.36
CA VAL A 118 17.83 22.00 1.92
C VAL A 118 16.97 22.56 3.05
N MET A 119 17.05 23.88 3.26
CA MET A 119 16.32 24.57 4.33
C MET A 119 15.66 25.86 3.84
N GLY A 120 14.68 26.35 4.61
CA GLY A 120 14.01 27.61 4.33
C GLY A 120 13.03 27.52 3.16
N LEU A 121 12.42 26.35 2.98
CA LEU A 121 11.31 26.13 2.07
C LEU A 121 10.05 26.77 2.66
N GLU A 122 9.33 27.48 1.81
CA GLU A 122 8.00 28.02 2.13
C GLU A 122 6.94 26.93 1.91
N GLU A 123 5.87 26.91 2.70
CA GLU A 123 4.72 26.03 2.49
C GLU A 123 4.00 26.34 1.15
N ASN A 124 3.21 25.40 0.65
CA ASN A 124 2.37 25.55 -0.55
C ASN A 124 3.10 26.17 -1.76
N SER A 125 4.35 25.78 -1.95
CA SER A 125 5.26 26.44 -2.89
C SER A 125 5.86 25.45 -3.87
N LYS A 126 5.99 25.91 -5.11
CA LYS A 126 6.65 25.17 -6.18
C LYS A 126 8.12 25.57 -6.26
N TYR A 127 9.00 24.58 -6.34
CA TYR A 127 10.43 24.73 -6.47
C TYR A 127 10.98 23.82 -7.56
N TYR A 128 12.21 24.11 -7.98
CA TYR A 128 13.04 23.25 -8.81
C TYR A 128 14.35 22.99 -8.07
N TYR A 129 14.85 21.76 -8.12
CA TYR A 129 16.18 21.44 -7.62
C TYR A 129 17.07 20.83 -8.71
N SER A 130 18.38 20.96 -8.52
CA SER A 130 19.41 20.23 -9.28
C SER A 130 20.51 19.82 -8.31
N TYR A 131 20.97 18.58 -8.40
CA TYR A 131 21.94 18.00 -7.46
C TYR A 131 23.14 17.45 -8.21
N GLY A 132 24.24 17.26 -7.49
CA GLY A 132 25.42 16.62 -8.04
C GLY A 132 26.69 16.93 -7.26
N THR A 133 27.83 16.66 -7.92
CA THR A 133 29.18 16.78 -7.37
C THR A 133 30.04 17.61 -8.34
N ASN A 134 30.81 18.56 -7.82
CA ASN A 134 31.64 19.45 -8.63
C ASN A 134 30.86 20.16 -9.79
N ASP A 135 31.24 19.90 -11.04
CA ASP A 135 30.62 20.45 -12.26
C ASP A 135 29.59 19.48 -12.90
N ASN A 136 29.36 18.31 -12.30
CA ASN A 136 28.37 17.34 -12.78
C ASN A 136 27.02 17.62 -12.11
N TRP A 137 26.05 18.06 -12.89
CA TRP A 137 24.73 18.45 -12.40
C TRP A 137 23.63 17.61 -13.05
N SER A 138 22.65 17.21 -12.25
CA SER A 138 21.37 16.71 -12.75
C SER A 138 20.64 17.81 -13.54
N GLU A 139 19.67 17.40 -14.36
CA GLU A 139 18.67 18.34 -14.84
C GLU A 139 17.83 18.91 -13.68
N ALA A 140 17.12 19.99 -13.96
CA ALA A 140 16.20 20.62 -13.02
C ALA A 140 14.95 19.76 -12.82
N ILE A 141 14.67 19.38 -11.57
CA ILE A 141 13.52 18.55 -11.20
C ILE A 141 12.56 19.39 -10.35
N GLU A 142 11.27 19.36 -10.68
CA GLU A 142 10.23 20.09 -9.95
C GLU A 142 9.87 19.36 -8.65
N PHE A 143 9.60 20.11 -7.58
CA PHE A 143 8.93 19.57 -6.38
C PHE A 143 8.02 20.63 -5.75
N LYS A 144 7.11 20.17 -4.90
CA LYS A 144 6.13 21.03 -4.22
C LYS A 144 6.14 20.76 -2.72
N THR A 145 6.15 21.83 -1.94
CA THR A 145 5.82 21.77 -0.51
C THR A 145 4.32 21.88 -0.34
N GLN A 146 3.78 21.20 0.67
CA GLN A 146 2.35 21.20 0.97
C GLN A 146 2.05 22.07 2.20
N SER A 147 0.77 22.22 2.51
CA SER A 147 0.31 22.88 3.73
C SER A 147 0.78 22.11 4.97
N THR A 148 1.01 22.83 6.07
CA THR A 148 1.33 22.23 7.38
C THR A 148 0.15 22.18 8.34
N ASN A 149 -0.96 22.85 8.01
CA ASN A 149 -2.15 22.91 8.87
C ASN A 149 -3.15 21.78 8.55
N LYS A 150 -3.28 21.48 7.26
CA LYS A 150 -4.04 20.35 6.71
C LYS A 150 -3.14 19.66 5.70
N PHE A 151 -2.81 18.39 5.93
CA PHE A 151 -1.88 17.65 5.08
C PHE A 151 -2.23 16.17 5.04
N GLY A 152 -1.74 15.48 4.02
CA GLY A 152 -1.89 14.03 3.91
C GLY A 152 -0.59 13.35 3.54
N PHE A 153 -0.47 12.08 3.89
CA PHE A 153 0.63 11.21 3.50
C PHE A 153 0.11 9.80 3.15
N ILE A 154 0.90 9.07 2.36
CA ILE A 154 0.58 7.70 1.95
C ILE A 154 1.36 6.75 2.87
N LEU A 155 0.69 5.75 3.46
CA LEU A 155 1.33 4.65 4.19
C LEU A 155 1.44 3.42 3.31
N VAL A 156 2.62 2.81 3.32
CA VAL A 156 2.90 1.54 2.64
C VAL A 156 3.64 0.57 3.57
N GLY A 157 3.32 -0.71 3.45
CA GLY A 157 4.04 -1.80 4.10
C GLY A 157 4.88 -2.57 3.09
N ASP A 158 6.00 -3.10 3.56
CA ASP A 158 6.77 -4.17 2.92
C ASP A 158 6.86 -4.09 1.39
N PRO A 159 7.41 -3.00 0.80
CA PRO A 159 7.71 -3.00 -0.62
C PRO A 159 8.59 -4.19 -1.01
N GLN A 160 9.55 -4.50 -0.14
CA GLN A 160 10.41 -5.68 -0.10
C GLN A 160 10.85 -6.11 -1.50
N ILE A 161 11.49 -5.18 -2.21
CA ILE A 161 11.90 -5.35 -3.60
C ILE A 161 12.86 -6.55 -3.70
N GLY A 162 12.52 -7.53 -4.55
CA GLY A 162 13.29 -8.76 -4.75
C GLY A 162 12.75 -9.97 -3.96
N SER A 163 11.66 -9.83 -3.19
CA SER A 163 11.14 -10.92 -2.35
C SER A 163 10.72 -12.16 -3.13
N SER A 164 10.28 -11.96 -4.37
CA SER A 164 9.90 -13.04 -5.30
C SER A 164 11.08 -13.82 -5.91
N ALA A 165 12.34 -13.50 -5.58
CA ALA A 165 13.53 -14.10 -6.21
C ALA A 165 13.65 -15.62 -6.04
N GLY A 166 12.99 -16.20 -5.04
CA GLY A 166 12.91 -17.65 -4.84
C GLY A 166 12.05 -18.38 -5.88
N ASN A 167 11.17 -17.67 -6.59
CA ASN A 167 10.24 -18.22 -7.56
C ASN A 167 10.86 -18.18 -8.97
N ILE A 168 11.86 -19.05 -9.16
CA ILE A 168 12.67 -19.13 -10.38
C ILE A 168 11.95 -19.98 -11.42
N ALA A 169 11.72 -19.43 -12.62
CA ALA A 169 11.09 -20.17 -13.71
C ALA A 169 11.91 -21.41 -14.12
N THR A 170 11.24 -22.48 -14.56
CA THR A 170 11.91 -23.72 -14.96
C THR A 170 12.90 -23.45 -16.09
N GLY A 171 14.19 -23.70 -15.83
CA GLY A 171 15.28 -23.49 -16.79
C GLY A 171 16.02 -22.16 -16.64
N GLU A 172 15.59 -21.28 -15.73
CA GLU A 172 16.31 -20.08 -15.35
C GLU A 172 17.32 -20.34 -14.23
N THR A 173 18.33 -19.47 -14.16
CA THR A 173 19.31 -19.42 -13.06
C THR A 173 18.80 -18.57 -11.90
N THR A 174 19.40 -18.70 -10.72
CA THR A 174 19.10 -17.84 -9.57
C THR A 174 19.32 -16.36 -9.85
N GLU A 175 20.34 -16.02 -10.64
CA GLU A 175 20.61 -14.62 -11.04
C GLU A 175 19.49 -14.07 -11.92
N GLN A 176 19.00 -14.86 -12.88
CA GLN A 176 17.84 -14.48 -13.70
C GLN A 176 16.57 -14.36 -12.87
N GLY A 177 16.35 -15.26 -11.90
CA GLY A 177 15.23 -15.18 -10.97
C GLY A 177 15.25 -13.88 -10.14
N GLN A 178 16.40 -13.50 -9.61
CA GLN A 178 16.56 -12.23 -8.88
C GLN A 178 16.29 -11.01 -9.77
N ASP A 179 16.85 -10.98 -10.98
CA ASP A 179 16.64 -9.90 -11.95
C ASP A 179 15.15 -9.75 -12.30
N ASN A 180 14.48 -10.87 -12.60
CA ASN A 180 13.06 -10.91 -12.91
C ASN A 180 12.18 -10.47 -11.72
N ALA A 181 12.45 -10.98 -10.52
CA ALA A 181 11.70 -10.60 -9.32
C ALA A 181 11.85 -9.10 -9.02
N THR A 182 13.09 -8.60 -9.02
CA THR A 182 13.38 -7.19 -8.74
C THR A 182 12.68 -6.28 -9.76
N ARG A 183 12.71 -6.62 -11.05
CA ARG A 183 12.02 -5.87 -12.11
C ARG A 183 10.51 -5.80 -11.88
N ASN A 184 9.89 -6.95 -11.62
CA ASN A 184 8.44 -7.06 -11.43
C ASN A 184 7.99 -6.28 -10.18
N ASP A 185 8.66 -6.48 -9.05
CA ASP A 185 8.35 -5.81 -7.79
C ASP A 185 8.51 -4.29 -7.94
N THR A 186 9.54 -3.84 -8.67
CA THR A 186 9.82 -2.42 -8.96
C THR A 186 8.75 -1.78 -9.85
N PHE A 187 8.21 -2.50 -10.84
CA PHE A 187 7.07 -2.03 -11.63
C PHE A 187 5.82 -1.85 -10.78
N ASN A 188 5.49 -2.85 -9.96
CA ASN A 188 4.33 -2.79 -9.09
C ASN A 188 4.48 -1.72 -8.02
N TRP A 189 5.69 -1.50 -7.51
CA TRP A 189 5.99 -0.40 -6.61
C TRP A 189 5.64 0.96 -7.23
N ASN A 190 6.11 1.21 -8.44
CA ASN A 190 5.77 2.42 -9.19
C ASN A 190 4.26 2.54 -9.42
N ASN A 191 3.59 1.44 -9.76
CA ASN A 191 2.14 1.43 -9.96
C ASN A 191 1.36 1.76 -8.67
N THR A 192 1.74 1.16 -7.53
CA THR A 192 1.12 1.42 -6.23
C THR A 192 1.25 2.89 -5.83
N ILE A 193 2.43 3.49 -6.01
CA ILE A 193 2.62 4.92 -5.75
C ILE A 193 1.73 5.78 -6.64
N ASN A 194 1.68 5.49 -7.95
CA ASN A 194 0.85 6.25 -8.88
C ASN A 194 -0.64 6.14 -8.57
N LYS A 195 -1.11 4.96 -8.14
CA LYS A 195 -2.48 4.73 -7.68
C LYS A 195 -2.79 5.48 -6.39
N ALA A 196 -1.85 5.48 -5.44
CA ALA A 196 -2.02 6.26 -4.22
C ALA A 196 -2.07 7.77 -4.52
N LEU A 197 -1.25 8.26 -5.46
CA LEU A 197 -1.23 9.66 -5.88
C LEU A 197 -2.45 10.07 -6.72
N SER A 198 -3.14 9.14 -7.39
CA SER A 198 -4.40 9.48 -8.06
C SER A 198 -5.51 9.80 -7.05
N LEU A 199 -5.47 9.20 -5.85
CA LEU A 199 -6.36 9.53 -4.74
C LEU A 199 -5.85 10.70 -3.89
N MET A 200 -4.54 10.84 -3.73
CA MET A 200 -3.90 11.88 -2.92
C MET A 200 -2.80 12.61 -3.72
N PRO A 201 -3.16 13.45 -4.71
CA PRO A 201 -2.20 14.11 -5.60
C PRO A 201 -1.30 15.13 -4.88
N ASN A 202 -1.73 15.59 -3.70
CA ASN A 202 -0.98 16.53 -2.85
C ASN A 202 -0.41 15.84 -1.60
N ALA A 203 -0.08 14.54 -1.69
CA ALA A 203 0.64 13.86 -0.62
C ALA A 203 1.91 14.64 -0.25
N SER A 204 2.14 14.83 1.04
CA SER A 204 3.32 15.55 1.56
C SER A 204 4.55 14.67 1.54
N PHE A 205 4.37 13.37 1.75
CA PHE A 205 5.38 12.34 1.72
C PHE A 205 4.72 10.94 1.67
N ILE A 206 5.53 9.92 1.46
CA ILE A 206 5.19 8.50 1.71
C ILE A 206 5.82 8.10 3.05
N LEU A 207 5.12 7.32 3.87
CA LEU A 207 5.66 6.66 5.05
C LEU A 207 5.71 5.15 4.78
N SER A 208 6.91 4.57 4.80
CA SER A 208 7.14 3.14 4.64
C SER A 208 7.41 2.47 5.98
N ALA A 209 6.63 1.43 6.30
CA ALA A 209 6.75 0.67 7.55
C ALA A 209 7.89 -0.36 7.57
N GLY A 210 8.92 -0.20 6.74
CA GLY A 210 10.09 -1.09 6.70
C GLY A 210 10.10 -2.10 5.56
N ASP A 211 11.21 -2.84 5.49
CA ASP A 211 11.52 -3.83 4.45
C ASP A 211 11.41 -3.21 3.06
N GLN A 212 12.23 -2.20 2.78
CA GLN A 212 12.27 -1.60 1.43
C GLN A 212 12.85 -2.59 0.42
N ILE A 213 13.89 -3.32 0.82
CA ILE A 213 14.61 -4.32 0.01
C ILE A 213 14.47 -5.72 0.59
N GLN A 214 14.89 -6.75 -0.14
CA GLN A 214 14.80 -8.15 0.29
C GLN A 214 16.14 -8.71 0.78
N SER A 215 17.19 -8.51 0.00
CA SER A 215 18.43 -9.26 0.10
C SER A 215 19.29 -8.76 1.25
N ARG A 216 19.79 -9.71 2.06
CA ARG A 216 20.72 -9.43 3.15
C ARG A 216 21.61 -10.61 3.49
N ASN A 217 22.73 -10.32 4.14
CA ASN A 217 23.57 -11.35 4.73
C ASN A 217 23.46 -11.32 6.27
N LYS A 218 22.59 -12.15 6.83
CA LYS A 218 22.37 -12.26 8.30
C LYS A 218 23.63 -12.71 9.07
N LYS A 219 24.62 -13.29 8.39
CA LYS A 219 25.86 -13.82 9.00
C LYS A 219 27.08 -12.95 8.69
N ALA A 220 26.89 -11.81 8.03
CA ALA A 220 27.96 -10.89 7.74
C ALA A 220 28.61 -10.41 9.04
N ASN A 221 29.94 -10.40 9.07
CA ASN A 221 30.64 -9.59 10.04
C ASN A 221 30.48 -8.10 9.70
N GLN A 222 30.89 -7.21 10.59
CA GLN A 222 30.74 -5.76 10.41
C GLN A 222 31.29 -5.25 9.07
N THR A 223 32.48 -5.69 8.64
CA THR A 223 33.06 -5.25 7.36
C THR A 223 32.23 -5.74 6.18
N GLU A 224 31.85 -7.02 6.18
CA GLU A 224 31.01 -7.59 5.13
C GLU A 224 29.63 -6.92 5.05
N ALA A 225 29.06 -6.52 6.19
CA ALA A 225 27.77 -5.85 6.26
C ALA A 225 27.81 -4.40 5.77
N LEU A 226 28.94 -3.71 5.99
CA LEU A 226 29.15 -2.34 5.51
C LEU A 226 29.52 -2.28 4.03
N GLU A 227 30.07 -3.37 3.47
CA GLU A 227 30.47 -3.49 2.06
C GLU A 227 29.52 -4.34 1.21
N TYR A 228 28.36 -4.74 1.76
CA TYR A 228 27.41 -5.63 1.09
C TYR A 228 26.81 -4.95 -0.15
N THR A 229 26.93 -5.57 -1.33
CA THR A 229 26.37 -5.04 -2.59
C THR A 229 25.18 -5.84 -3.11
N GLY A 230 24.78 -6.92 -2.44
CA GLY A 230 23.79 -7.87 -2.95
C GLY A 230 22.38 -7.29 -3.11
N ASN A 231 22.08 -6.19 -2.40
CA ASN A 231 20.80 -5.48 -2.44
C ASN A 231 20.86 -4.15 -3.21
N GLU A 232 22.00 -3.78 -3.82
CA GLU A 232 22.09 -2.49 -4.53
C GLU A 232 21.22 -2.44 -5.78
N VAL A 233 20.98 -3.60 -6.42
CA VAL A 233 19.99 -3.72 -7.51
C VAL A 233 18.55 -3.51 -7.01
N GLU A 234 18.25 -3.91 -5.78
CA GLU A 234 16.93 -3.73 -5.16
C GLU A 234 16.73 -2.27 -4.73
N TYR A 235 17.76 -1.61 -4.20
CA TYR A 235 17.73 -0.16 -3.93
C TYR A 235 17.59 0.67 -5.21
N ALA A 236 18.31 0.29 -6.27
CA ALA A 236 18.14 0.93 -7.58
C ALA A 236 16.69 0.80 -8.07
N GLY A 237 16.08 -0.38 -7.90
CA GLY A 237 14.67 -0.58 -8.21
C GLY A 237 13.72 0.24 -7.34
N TYR A 238 13.87 0.17 -6.01
CA TYR A 238 13.05 0.88 -5.04
C TYR A 238 13.02 2.40 -5.30
N LEU A 239 14.19 3.02 -5.49
CA LEU A 239 14.33 4.46 -5.66
C LEU A 239 13.96 4.95 -7.08
N SER A 240 13.81 4.05 -8.05
CA SER A 240 13.54 4.41 -9.45
C SER A 240 12.08 4.74 -9.76
N ALA A 241 11.17 4.58 -8.81
CA ALA A 241 9.77 4.96 -9.00
C ALA A 241 9.66 6.47 -9.28
N ASP A 242 8.95 6.84 -10.34
CA ASP A 242 9.03 8.17 -10.96
C ASP A 242 8.72 9.31 -9.96
N ALA A 243 7.73 9.07 -9.11
CA ALA A 243 7.28 10.02 -8.09
C ALA A 243 8.34 10.31 -7.01
N LEU A 244 9.26 9.38 -6.70
CA LEU A 244 10.24 9.53 -5.62
C LEU A 244 11.33 10.57 -5.92
N SER A 245 11.45 10.98 -7.18
CA SER A 245 12.26 12.14 -7.57
C SER A 245 11.71 13.47 -7.02
N SER A 246 10.44 13.52 -6.60
CA SER A 246 9.76 14.76 -6.19
C SER A 246 8.99 14.63 -4.88
N LEU A 247 8.72 13.39 -4.44
CA LEU A 247 7.96 13.06 -3.24
C LEU A 247 8.88 12.41 -2.20
N PRO A 248 9.03 12.99 -1.00
CA PRO A 248 9.86 12.40 0.04
C PRO A 248 9.28 11.09 0.56
N VAL A 249 10.15 10.17 0.99
CA VAL A 249 9.77 8.94 1.69
C VAL A 249 10.40 8.91 3.10
N ALA A 250 9.57 8.75 4.12
CA ALA A 250 9.98 8.47 5.49
C ALA A 250 9.97 6.95 5.70
N THR A 251 11.14 6.35 5.87
CA THR A 251 11.29 4.89 6.00
C THR A 251 11.53 4.48 7.45
N SER A 252 10.85 3.45 7.92
CA SER A 252 11.30 2.66 9.07
C SER A 252 12.26 1.56 8.61
N LEU A 253 13.04 1.01 9.53
CA LEU A 253 13.98 -0.08 9.27
C LEU A 253 13.29 -1.42 9.50
N GLY A 254 13.16 -2.22 8.45
CA GLY A 254 12.73 -3.61 8.57
C GLY A 254 13.88 -4.58 8.81
N ASN A 255 13.56 -5.83 9.10
CA ASN A 255 14.58 -6.87 9.34
C ASN A 255 15.36 -7.22 8.07
N HIS A 256 14.90 -6.76 6.90
CA HIS A 256 15.62 -6.86 5.65
C HIS A 256 16.61 -5.72 5.42
N ASP A 257 16.33 -4.53 5.97
CA ASP A 257 17.18 -3.34 5.83
C ASP A 257 18.29 -3.29 6.90
N ALA A 258 17.95 -3.65 8.14
CA ALA A 258 18.70 -3.26 9.33
C ALA A 258 20.11 -3.84 9.45
N VAL A 259 20.37 -5.01 8.86
CA VAL A 259 21.63 -5.76 9.05
C VAL A 259 22.74 -5.33 8.09
N SER A 260 22.53 -4.30 7.28
CA SER A 260 23.52 -3.78 6.32
C SER A 260 23.68 -2.26 6.46
N GLY A 261 24.85 -1.74 6.06
CA GLY A 261 25.09 -0.29 6.04
C GLY A 261 24.27 0.46 4.98
N ASN A 262 23.78 -0.25 3.96
CA ASN A 262 23.17 0.29 2.75
C ASN A 262 22.00 1.24 3.04
N TYR A 263 21.12 0.90 3.99
CA TYR A 263 20.02 1.78 4.39
C TYR A 263 20.52 3.18 4.77
N SER A 264 21.48 3.25 5.69
CA SER A 264 22.06 4.52 6.12
C SER A 264 22.85 5.22 5.00
N TYR A 265 23.28 4.52 3.95
CA TYR A 265 23.96 5.15 2.83
C TYR A 265 22.96 5.75 1.82
N HIS A 266 21.79 5.14 1.66
CA HIS A 266 20.75 5.56 0.73
C HIS A 266 19.81 6.62 1.28
N PHE A 267 19.67 6.77 2.61
CA PHE A 267 18.74 7.73 3.21
C PHE A 267 19.43 8.79 4.09
N ASN A 268 18.90 10.01 4.09
CA ASN A 268 19.34 11.12 4.94
C ASN A 268 18.25 11.50 5.95
N ASN A 269 17.98 10.62 6.92
CA ASN A 269 16.91 10.84 7.89
C ASN A 269 17.26 11.97 8.88
N PRO A 270 16.30 12.87 9.18
CA PRO A 270 16.49 13.97 10.12
C PRO A 270 16.53 13.45 11.55
N ASN A 271 17.27 14.14 12.43
CA ASN A 271 17.38 13.80 13.85
C ASN A 271 17.72 12.32 14.12
N ALA A 272 18.47 11.68 13.22
CA ALA A 272 18.90 10.30 13.38
C ALA A 272 19.83 10.16 14.59
N SER A 273 19.55 9.19 15.45
CA SER A 273 20.25 8.97 16.71
C SER A 273 21.08 7.69 16.68
N SER A 274 22.00 7.57 17.64
CA SER A 274 22.65 6.30 17.94
C SER A 274 21.83 5.38 18.85
N LEU A 275 20.73 5.88 19.41
CA LEU A 275 19.75 5.08 20.16
C LEU A 275 19.00 4.16 19.19
N GLY A 276 18.78 2.90 19.57
CA GLY A 276 18.14 1.90 18.70
C GLY A 276 19.04 1.44 17.55
N ALA A 277 20.30 1.87 17.49
CA ALA A 277 21.22 1.52 16.42
C ALA A 277 21.63 0.03 16.43
N MET A 278 21.97 -0.50 15.25
CA MET A 278 22.45 -1.87 15.13
C MET A 278 23.90 -1.99 15.59
N SER A 279 24.11 -2.51 16.79
CA SER A 279 25.45 -2.71 17.37
C SER A 279 26.41 -3.50 16.47
N SER A 280 25.90 -4.41 15.63
CA SER A 280 26.66 -5.20 14.66
C SER A 280 27.30 -4.37 13.54
N LEU A 281 26.79 -3.17 13.25
CA LEU A 281 27.31 -2.27 12.22
C LEU A 281 28.31 -1.23 12.77
N GLY A 282 28.45 -1.16 14.09
CA GLY A 282 29.20 -0.11 14.78
C GLY A 282 28.26 0.91 15.43
N SER A 283 28.84 1.87 16.15
CA SER A 283 28.05 2.86 16.90
C SER A 283 27.35 3.83 15.95
N GLY A 284 26.02 3.93 16.05
CA GLY A 284 25.24 5.00 15.43
C GLY A 284 24.68 4.75 14.03
N ILE A 285 24.83 3.55 13.47
CA ILE A 285 24.29 3.20 12.14
C ILE A 285 22.93 2.52 12.30
N ASN A 286 21.96 2.92 11.47
CA ASN A 286 20.59 2.39 11.48
C ASN A 286 19.93 2.52 12.87
N GLY A 287 19.98 3.70 13.48
CA GLY A 287 19.28 3.99 14.73
C GLY A 287 17.89 4.58 14.52
N ASP A 288 17.24 4.90 15.63
CA ASP A 288 15.95 5.57 15.65
C ASP A 288 16.07 7.02 15.20
N TYR A 289 14.97 7.61 14.75
CA TYR A 289 14.91 9.01 14.36
C TYR A 289 13.51 9.60 14.52
N TYR A 290 13.39 10.92 14.40
CA TYR A 290 12.10 11.61 14.47
C TYR A 290 12.07 12.85 13.58
N TYR A 291 10.87 13.27 13.17
CA TYR A 291 10.67 14.54 12.50
C TYR A 291 9.29 15.10 12.83
N ARG A 292 9.12 16.40 12.58
CA ARG A 292 7.83 17.07 12.69
C ARG A 292 7.31 17.43 11.31
N TYR A 293 6.02 17.25 11.09
CA TYR A 293 5.34 17.85 9.95
C TYR A 293 4.06 18.52 10.45
N GLY A 294 4.02 19.85 10.36
CA GLY A 294 2.91 20.64 10.90
C GLY A 294 2.71 20.45 12.39
N ASN A 295 1.53 20.01 12.79
CA ASN A 295 1.13 19.76 14.17
C ASN A 295 1.41 18.30 14.64
N THR A 296 2.07 17.49 13.81
CA THR A 296 2.27 16.06 14.05
C THR A 296 3.74 15.71 14.24
N LEU A 297 4.04 14.98 15.32
CA LEU A 297 5.34 14.36 15.57
C LEU A 297 5.33 12.92 15.07
N PHE A 298 6.30 12.59 14.23
CA PHE A 298 6.56 11.24 13.75
C PHE A 298 7.82 10.70 14.43
N ILE A 299 7.74 9.50 14.99
CA ILE A 299 8.86 8.82 15.67
C ILE A 299 9.04 7.43 15.08
N MET A 300 10.25 7.15 14.60
CA MET A 300 10.58 5.95 13.83
C MET A 300 11.57 5.12 14.64
N LEU A 301 11.12 3.94 15.07
CA LEU A 301 11.87 3.05 15.94
C LEU A 301 12.44 1.86 15.15
N ASN A 302 13.74 1.64 15.26
CA ASN A 302 14.39 0.44 14.74
C ASN A 302 14.27 -0.70 15.76
N THR A 303 13.15 -1.40 15.74
CA THR A 303 12.89 -2.52 16.67
C THR A 303 13.64 -3.81 16.33
N ASN A 304 14.54 -3.80 15.33
CA ASN A 304 15.53 -4.86 15.17
C ASN A 304 16.59 -4.81 16.29
N ASN A 305 16.77 -3.64 16.91
CA ASN A 305 17.36 -3.52 18.22
C ASN A 305 16.23 -3.68 19.25
N THR A 306 16.32 -4.67 20.14
CA THR A 306 15.26 -4.95 21.13
C THR A 306 15.43 -4.18 22.44
N ASN A 307 16.38 -3.24 22.50
CA ASN A 307 16.63 -2.40 23.67
C ASN A 307 15.60 -1.28 23.79
N THR A 308 14.45 -1.59 24.40
CA THR A 308 13.34 -0.64 24.55
C THR A 308 13.68 0.59 25.41
N ALA A 309 14.71 0.55 26.25
CA ALA A 309 15.16 1.71 27.00
C ALA A 309 15.83 2.77 26.11
N GLU A 310 16.48 2.36 25.01
CA GLU A 310 17.01 3.31 24.01
C GLU A 310 15.88 3.97 23.22
N HIS A 311 14.88 3.19 22.79
CA HIS A 311 13.68 3.70 22.13
C HIS A 311 12.93 4.69 23.02
N GLU A 312 12.74 4.35 24.31
CA GLU A 312 12.13 5.24 25.30
C GLU A 312 12.91 6.55 25.45
N ALA A 313 14.24 6.49 25.50
CA ALA A 313 15.09 7.67 25.64
C ALA A 313 14.95 8.60 24.42
N LEU A 314 14.92 8.05 23.21
CA LEU A 314 14.69 8.84 22.00
C LEU A 314 13.27 9.43 21.98
N MET A 315 12.24 8.65 22.32
CA MET A 315 10.87 9.16 22.37
C MET A 315 10.75 10.34 23.33
N LYS A 316 11.36 10.25 24.51
CA LYS A 316 11.39 11.35 25.49
C LYS A 316 12.12 12.58 24.94
N GLU A 317 13.22 12.40 24.22
CA GLU A 317 13.93 13.51 23.56
C GLU A 317 13.05 14.17 22.49
N ALA A 318 12.48 13.37 21.58
CA ALA A 318 11.63 13.83 20.49
C ALA A 318 10.41 14.61 21.01
N ILE A 319 9.77 14.12 22.06
CA ILE A 319 8.59 14.74 22.66
C ILE A 319 8.95 16.02 23.42
N ALA A 320 10.07 16.04 24.14
CA ALA A 320 10.51 17.22 24.89
C ALA A 320 10.78 18.44 24.00
N VAL A 321 11.17 18.23 22.74
CA VAL A 321 11.36 19.32 21.76
C VAL A 321 10.12 19.58 20.90
N ASN A 322 9.04 18.81 21.08
CA ASN A 322 7.78 18.89 20.34
C ASN A 322 6.54 18.80 21.28
N GLU A 323 6.61 19.44 22.45
CA GLU A 323 5.57 19.33 23.49
C GLU A 323 4.18 19.78 23.01
N ASP A 324 4.14 20.66 22.01
CA ASP A 324 2.94 21.24 21.40
C ASP A 324 2.35 20.41 20.26
N ALA A 325 2.92 19.24 19.92
CA ALA A 325 2.36 18.36 18.90
C ALA A 325 0.97 17.85 19.33
N THR A 326 -0.02 18.03 18.45
CA THR A 326 -1.39 17.52 18.62
C THR A 326 -1.43 16.01 18.46
N TRP A 327 -0.70 15.54 17.44
CA TRP A 327 -0.67 14.14 17.03
C TRP A 327 0.71 13.54 17.23
N ARG A 328 0.76 12.32 17.77
CA ARG A 328 1.98 11.53 17.91
C ARG A 328 1.82 10.21 17.17
N VAL A 329 2.59 10.04 16.11
CA VAL A 329 2.62 8.85 15.27
C VAL A 329 3.94 8.12 15.54
N VAL A 330 3.84 6.85 15.94
CA VAL A 330 5.01 5.96 16.02
C VAL A 330 4.99 5.01 14.83
N THR A 331 6.15 4.74 14.25
CA THR A 331 6.32 3.69 13.24
C THR A 331 7.44 2.76 13.67
N LEU A 332 7.17 1.46 13.61
CA LEU A 332 8.15 0.40 13.75
C LEU A 332 7.84 -0.66 12.70
N HIS A 333 8.79 -1.54 12.39
CA HIS A 333 8.53 -2.57 11.39
C HIS A 333 7.70 -3.73 11.94
N GLN A 334 8.10 -4.25 13.10
CA GLN A 334 7.55 -5.48 13.69
C GLN A 334 6.07 -5.33 14.05
N ASP A 335 5.25 -6.30 13.65
CA ASP A 335 3.80 -6.24 13.87
C ASP A 335 3.39 -6.66 15.28
N ILE A 336 3.49 -5.71 16.21
CA ILE A 336 3.15 -5.97 17.60
C ILE A 336 1.65 -6.17 17.85
N TYR A 337 0.73 -5.85 16.94
CA TYR A 337 -0.72 -6.10 17.12
C TYR A 337 -1.41 -6.57 15.84
N GLY A 338 -0.75 -7.48 15.13
CA GLY A 338 -1.19 -8.04 13.86
C GLY A 338 -2.22 -9.15 13.91
N SER A 339 -2.52 -9.69 12.73
CA SER A 339 -3.39 -10.87 12.58
C SER A 339 -2.87 -11.95 11.62
N ALA A 340 -1.60 -11.88 11.24
CA ALA A 340 -0.97 -12.82 10.31
C ALA A 340 0.16 -13.62 11.00
N GLU A 341 1.05 -14.19 10.20
CA GLU A 341 1.99 -15.26 10.59
C GLU A 341 2.83 -14.91 11.83
N HIS A 342 3.35 -13.68 11.93
CA HIS A 342 4.31 -13.33 12.97
C HIS A 342 3.68 -12.71 14.22
N SER A 343 2.41 -12.27 14.18
CA SER A 343 1.80 -11.47 15.26
C SER A 343 1.72 -12.16 16.63
N ASN A 344 1.76 -13.49 16.64
CA ASN A 344 1.67 -14.32 17.84
C ASN A 344 3.03 -14.89 18.29
N GLU A 345 4.11 -14.62 17.58
CA GLU A 345 5.45 -15.09 17.96
C GLU A 345 5.79 -14.60 19.38
N PRO A 346 6.37 -15.47 20.24
CA PRO A 346 6.76 -15.09 21.61
C PRO A 346 7.63 -13.83 21.67
N ALA A 347 8.59 -13.68 20.76
CA ALA A 347 9.46 -12.50 20.69
C ALA A 347 8.68 -11.21 20.36
N ILE A 348 7.69 -11.29 19.48
CA ILE A 348 6.82 -10.16 19.10
C ILE A 348 5.87 -9.79 20.25
N ALA A 349 5.29 -10.79 20.93
CA ALA A 349 4.50 -10.57 22.12
C ALA A 349 5.33 -9.96 23.27
N GLU A 350 6.59 -10.38 23.44
CA GLU A 350 7.51 -9.76 24.41
C GLU A 350 7.77 -8.29 24.08
N LEU A 351 8.06 -8.00 22.81
CA LEU A 351 8.30 -6.64 22.33
C LEU A 351 7.07 -5.74 22.56
N ARG A 352 5.86 -6.22 22.22
CA ARG A 352 4.58 -5.54 22.50
C ARG A 352 4.52 -5.08 23.95
N TYR A 353 4.66 -5.98 24.91
CA TYR A 353 4.48 -5.65 26.32
C TYR A 353 5.58 -4.76 26.92
N LYS A 354 6.74 -4.67 26.26
CA LYS A 354 7.78 -3.71 26.63
C LYS A 354 7.52 -2.31 26.05
N LEU A 355 6.95 -2.22 24.85
CA LEU A 355 6.73 -0.95 24.14
C LEU A 355 5.41 -0.27 24.50
N VAL A 356 4.32 -1.04 24.67
CA VAL A 356 2.98 -0.48 24.93
C VAL A 356 2.96 0.47 26.12
N PRO A 357 3.56 0.16 27.29
CA PRO A 357 3.60 1.10 28.41
C PRO A 357 4.33 2.42 28.08
N ILE A 358 5.37 2.35 27.26
CA ILE A 358 6.12 3.53 26.81
C ILE A 358 5.23 4.37 25.90
N PHE A 359 4.50 3.76 24.96
CA PHE A 359 3.60 4.47 24.05
C PHE A 359 2.45 5.16 24.79
N GLU A 360 1.87 4.47 25.77
CA GLU A 360 0.78 5.00 26.61
C GLU A 360 1.26 6.15 27.50
N GLU A 361 2.41 6.03 28.17
CA GLU A 361 2.98 7.10 29.01
C GLU A 361 3.27 8.37 28.19
N ASN A 362 3.59 8.21 26.91
CA ASN A 362 3.94 9.28 26.00
C ASN A 362 2.76 9.79 25.15
N ASN A 363 1.53 9.32 25.41
CA ASN A 363 0.31 9.72 24.70
C ASN A 363 0.46 9.59 23.17
N VAL A 364 0.95 8.43 22.71
CA VAL A 364 0.95 8.06 21.29
C VAL A 364 -0.49 7.83 20.83
N ASP A 365 -0.83 8.30 19.64
CA ASP A 365 -2.19 8.18 19.10
C ASP A 365 -2.34 6.96 18.20
N ILE A 366 -1.33 6.76 17.36
CA ILE A 366 -1.30 5.71 16.38
C ILE A 366 0.10 5.12 16.26
N VAL A 367 0.12 3.80 16.09
CA VAL A 367 1.29 3.02 15.75
C VAL A 367 1.08 2.37 14.39
N LEU A 368 2.04 2.57 13.49
CA LEU A 368 2.03 2.03 12.13
C LEU A 368 3.11 0.95 12.01
N THR A 369 2.72 -0.23 11.52
CA THR A 369 3.58 -1.43 11.40
C THR A 369 3.52 -2.02 9.99
N GLY A 370 4.43 -2.95 9.69
CA GLY A 370 4.47 -3.76 8.47
C GLY A 370 4.72 -5.22 8.85
N HIS A 371 5.69 -5.89 8.22
CA HIS A 371 6.24 -7.20 8.57
C HIS A 371 5.33 -8.41 8.32
N ASP A 372 4.02 -8.25 8.51
CA ASP A 372 3.05 -9.34 8.44
C ASP A 372 2.41 -9.49 7.05
N HIS A 373 2.78 -8.64 6.08
CA HIS A 373 2.36 -8.73 4.67
C HIS A 373 0.84 -8.87 4.47
N ALA A 374 0.04 -8.49 5.46
CA ALA A 374 -1.41 -8.55 5.50
C ALA A 374 -1.91 -7.30 6.22
N TYR A 375 -3.09 -6.81 5.81
CA TYR A 375 -3.66 -5.66 6.47
C TYR A 375 -4.33 -6.06 7.78
N ALA A 376 -4.05 -5.31 8.83
CA ALA A 376 -4.75 -5.43 10.10
C ALA A 376 -4.98 -4.05 10.73
N ARG A 377 -6.13 -3.89 11.37
CA ARG A 377 -6.47 -2.74 12.19
C ARG A 377 -7.03 -3.19 13.51
N THR A 378 -6.51 -2.64 14.59
CA THR A 378 -7.02 -2.91 15.92
C THR A 378 -8.27 -2.10 16.24
N GLN A 379 -8.96 -2.50 17.31
CA GLN A 379 -9.75 -1.59 18.12
C GLN A 379 -8.83 -0.54 18.77
N ILE A 380 -9.38 0.49 19.42
CA ILE A 380 -8.56 1.34 20.30
C ILE A 380 -8.15 0.52 21.52
N LEU A 381 -6.85 0.47 21.80
CA LEU A 381 -6.28 -0.35 22.87
C LEU A 381 -5.66 0.51 23.97
N LYS A 382 -5.82 0.10 25.23
CA LYS A 382 -5.17 0.70 26.40
C LYS A 382 -4.98 -0.33 27.51
N GLY A 383 -3.82 -0.32 28.16
CA GLY A 383 -3.49 -1.19 29.29
C GLY A 383 -3.10 -2.61 28.89
N GLY A 384 -2.64 -2.81 27.64
CA GLY A 384 -2.14 -4.09 27.15
C GLY A 384 -0.95 -4.57 28.01
N LYS A 385 -1.05 -5.77 28.58
CA LYS A 385 -0.03 -6.31 29.48
C LYS A 385 -0.07 -7.82 29.52
N LEU A 386 1.11 -8.42 29.68
CA LEU A 386 1.20 -9.85 29.96
C LEU A 386 0.50 -10.16 31.29
N SER A 387 -0.39 -11.16 31.28
CA SER A 387 -1.12 -11.58 32.47
C SER A 387 -0.16 -12.06 33.58
N GLU A 388 -0.41 -11.65 34.83
CA GLU A 388 0.48 -11.96 35.96
C GLU A 388 0.67 -13.47 36.16
N GLY A 389 1.94 -13.90 36.24
CA GLY A 389 2.31 -15.30 36.53
C GLY A 389 2.37 -16.22 35.32
N LEU A 390 2.18 -15.71 34.10
CA LEU A 390 2.30 -16.46 32.85
C LEU A 390 3.64 -16.15 32.18
N SER A 391 4.36 -17.20 31.79
CA SER A 391 5.52 -17.09 30.91
C SER A 391 5.09 -17.19 29.45
N LEU A 392 5.78 -16.47 28.58
CA LEU A 392 5.68 -16.71 27.14
C LEU A 392 6.09 -18.15 26.83
N MET A 393 5.53 -18.69 25.75
CA MET A 393 5.86 -20.02 25.25
C MET A 393 7.30 -20.07 24.75
N ASP A 394 7.92 -21.25 24.80
CA ASP A 394 9.20 -21.49 24.15
C ASP A 394 9.08 -21.31 22.63
N GLU A 395 10.04 -20.61 22.02
CA GLU A 395 9.99 -20.18 20.62
C GLU A 395 10.06 -21.38 19.66
N ASP A 396 10.98 -22.32 19.89
CA ASP A 396 11.11 -23.52 19.05
C ASP A 396 9.82 -24.36 19.08
N LYS A 397 9.19 -24.47 20.26
CA LYS A 397 7.92 -25.18 20.41
C LYS A 397 6.76 -24.44 19.76
N PHE A 398 6.73 -23.10 19.87
CA PHE A 398 5.71 -22.28 19.21
C PHE A 398 5.80 -22.47 17.69
N ASP A 399 7.00 -22.35 17.12
CA ASP A 399 7.24 -22.45 15.68
C ASP A 399 6.77 -23.79 15.10
N GLU A 400 7.07 -24.90 15.77
CA GLU A 400 6.63 -26.24 15.35
C GLU A 400 5.10 -26.31 15.19
N ILE A 401 4.36 -25.76 16.16
CA ILE A 401 2.89 -25.82 16.19
C ILE A 401 2.29 -24.78 15.22
N ALA A 402 2.83 -23.56 15.23
CA ALA A 402 2.35 -22.45 14.41
C ALA A 402 2.54 -22.74 12.92
N GLU A 403 3.65 -23.38 12.52
CA GLU A 403 3.90 -23.76 11.13
C GLU A 403 2.86 -24.79 10.63
N GLU A 404 2.47 -25.76 11.47
CA GLU A 404 1.43 -26.74 11.14
C GLU A 404 0.04 -26.10 11.04
N GLU A 405 -0.30 -25.21 11.98
CA GLU A 405 -1.55 -24.44 11.96
C GLU A 405 -1.65 -23.57 10.70
N TYR A 406 -0.59 -22.84 10.38
CA TYR A 406 -0.54 -21.95 9.22
C TYR A 406 -0.69 -22.71 7.90
N LYS A 407 0.01 -23.85 7.74
CA LYS A 407 -0.11 -24.69 6.53
C LYS A 407 -1.48 -25.34 6.38
N SER A 408 -2.11 -25.72 7.49
CA SER A 408 -3.40 -26.41 7.48
C SER A 408 -4.60 -25.46 7.44
N GLY A 409 -4.42 -24.22 7.89
CA GLY A 409 -5.52 -23.28 8.16
C GLY A 409 -6.43 -23.72 9.31
N ILE A 410 -6.00 -24.69 10.13
CA ILE A 410 -6.78 -25.28 11.21
C ILE A 410 -6.09 -25.00 12.54
N LEU A 411 -6.82 -24.37 13.46
CA LEU A 411 -6.36 -24.09 14.82
C LEU A 411 -5.89 -25.37 15.53
N SER A 412 -4.68 -25.32 16.10
CA SER A 412 -4.13 -26.44 16.89
C SER A 412 -4.97 -26.74 18.13
N ASN A 413 -5.01 -28.02 18.53
CA ASN A 413 -5.64 -28.47 19.78
C ASN A 413 -4.62 -28.61 20.94
N ASP A 414 -3.37 -28.19 20.75
CA ASP A 414 -2.36 -28.23 21.81
C ASP A 414 -2.75 -27.29 22.96
N GLU A 415 -2.87 -27.83 24.17
CA GLU A 415 -3.38 -27.09 25.33
C GLU A 415 -2.44 -25.95 25.77
N GLU A 416 -1.12 -26.14 25.62
CA GLU A 416 -0.13 -25.13 26.00
C GLU A 416 -0.15 -23.97 25.01
N TYR A 417 -0.19 -24.26 23.71
CA TYR A 417 -0.34 -23.27 22.65
C TYR A 417 -1.65 -22.47 22.78
N LEU A 418 -2.78 -23.14 22.97
CA LEU A 418 -4.06 -22.47 23.17
C LEU A 418 -4.10 -21.62 24.44
N SER A 419 -3.47 -22.11 25.52
CA SER A 419 -3.26 -21.35 26.74
C SER A 419 -2.45 -20.09 26.43
N TYR A 420 -1.27 -20.23 25.80
CA TYR A 420 -0.42 -19.11 25.40
C TYR A 420 -1.18 -18.08 24.57
N LEU A 421 -1.86 -18.49 23.49
CA LEU A 421 -2.68 -17.58 22.67
C LEU A 421 -3.69 -16.81 23.52
N SER A 422 -4.38 -17.48 24.46
CA SER A 422 -5.34 -16.82 25.34
C SER A 422 -4.72 -15.75 26.25
N THR A 423 -3.45 -15.91 26.63
CA THR A 423 -2.74 -14.94 27.46
C THR A 423 -2.35 -13.67 26.72
N ILE A 424 -2.25 -13.73 25.39
CA ILE A 424 -1.82 -12.62 24.54
C ILE A 424 -2.95 -11.99 23.70
N GLU A 425 -4.21 -12.37 23.96
CA GLU A 425 -5.37 -11.79 23.27
C GLU A 425 -5.69 -10.36 23.72
N ASP A 426 -5.15 -9.88 24.84
CA ASP A 426 -5.34 -8.52 25.37
C ASP A 426 -6.82 -8.06 25.38
N LYS A 427 -7.75 -8.96 25.72
CA LYS A 427 -9.20 -8.67 25.71
C LYS A 427 -9.57 -7.46 26.55
N ASP A 428 -8.92 -7.34 27.71
CA ASP A 428 -9.17 -6.24 28.65
C ASP A 428 -8.55 -4.92 28.19
N ALA A 429 -7.68 -4.94 27.18
CA ALA A 429 -7.09 -3.75 26.60
C ALA A 429 -8.03 -3.05 25.60
N VAL A 430 -9.05 -3.75 25.08
CA VAL A 430 -10.02 -3.17 24.15
C VAL A 430 -10.86 -2.12 24.87
N VAL A 431 -10.76 -0.87 24.43
CA VAL A 431 -11.51 0.26 24.99
C VAL A 431 -12.96 0.17 24.53
N ASN A 432 -13.87 -0.12 25.46
CA ASN A 432 -15.29 -0.32 25.16
C ASN A 432 -16.16 0.94 25.32
N ASP A 433 -15.67 1.98 26.01
CA ASP A 433 -16.41 3.23 26.28
C ASP A 433 -15.89 4.36 25.36
N LEU A 434 -16.01 4.15 24.06
CA LEU A 434 -15.62 5.14 23.04
C LEU A 434 -16.81 6.03 22.66
N SER A 435 -16.55 7.33 22.53
CA SER A 435 -17.51 8.24 21.91
C SER A 435 -17.39 8.16 20.38
N VAL A 436 -18.27 7.36 19.78
CA VAL A 436 -18.27 7.08 18.33
C VAL A 436 -19.39 7.85 17.62
N ARG A 437 -19.11 8.42 16.45
CA ARG A 437 -20.08 9.08 15.54
C ARG A 437 -19.81 8.62 14.10
N GLY A 438 -20.65 7.75 13.55
CA GLY A 438 -20.28 7.01 12.33
C GLY A 438 -19.08 6.12 12.62
N ASN A 439 -17.98 6.31 11.86
CA ASN A 439 -16.69 5.66 12.12
C ASN A 439 -15.66 6.57 12.82
N ASN A 440 -16.10 7.74 13.28
CA ASN A 440 -15.22 8.72 13.93
C ASN A 440 -15.19 8.47 15.45
N ILE A 441 -13.98 8.45 16.01
CA ILE A 441 -13.72 8.16 17.41
C ILE A 441 -13.22 9.45 18.08
N SER A 442 -14.03 10.00 18.98
CA SER A 442 -13.75 11.29 19.63
C SER A 442 -12.98 11.11 20.95
N ASN A 443 -11.86 11.83 21.07
CA ASN A 443 -10.94 11.84 22.19
C ASN A 443 -10.67 10.43 22.76
N PRO A 444 -10.21 9.46 21.93
CA PRO A 444 -9.94 8.12 22.41
C PRO A 444 -8.92 8.14 23.54
N ASP A 445 -9.20 7.42 24.62
CA ASP A 445 -8.24 7.13 25.68
C ASP A 445 -7.57 5.79 25.39
N GLY A 446 -6.62 5.80 24.46
CA GLY A 446 -5.91 4.61 23.98
C GLY A 446 -5.30 4.84 22.59
N ILE A 447 -4.71 3.78 22.05
CA ILE A 447 -3.87 3.81 20.84
C ILE A 447 -4.51 2.98 19.73
N LEU A 448 -4.50 3.48 18.51
CA LEU A 448 -4.84 2.72 17.30
C LEU A 448 -3.58 2.07 16.72
N TYR A 449 -3.66 0.80 16.32
CA TYR A 449 -2.57 0.13 15.60
C TYR A 449 -3.03 -0.26 14.20
N ILE A 450 -2.18 0.00 13.21
CA ILE A 450 -2.41 -0.35 11.80
C ILE A 450 -1.19 -1.09 11.27
N THR A 451 -1.44 -2.30 10.77
CA THR A 451 -0.47 -3.05 9.97
C THR A 451 -0.73 -2.80 8.50
N ALA A 452 0.25 -2.25 7.81
CA ALA A 452 0.21 -2.13 6.37
C ALA A 452 0.57 -3.49 5.71
N GLY A 453 -0.19 -3.90 4.71
CA GLY A 453 0.13 -5.09 3.91
C GLY A 453 1.24 -4.81 2.88
N SER A 454 1.56 -5.81 2.05
CA SER A 454 2.53 -5.63 0.97
C SER A 454 2.06 -4.57 -0.03
N SER A 455 2.97 -3.67 -0.41
CA SER A 455 2.70 -2.58 -1.36
C SER A 455 3.15 -2.87 -2.80
N THR A 456 3.87 -3.96 -3.04
CA THR A 456 4.31 -4.38 -4.38
C THR A 456 3.66 -5.69 -4.83
N GLY A 457 3.07 -6.42 -3.88
CA GLY A 457 2.60 -7.78 -4.08
C GLY A 457 3.72 -8.79 -4.25
N SER A 458 4.92 -8.47 -3.77
CA SER A 458 6.08 -9.35 -3.81
C SER A 458 5.91 -10.56 -2.89
N LYS A 459 5.16 -10.41 -1.78
CA LYS A 459 4.90 -11.49 -0.83
C LYS A 459 3.67 -11.20 0.02
N TYR A 460 2.92 -12.25 0.37
CA TYR A 460 1.72 -12.18 1.21
C TYR A 460 1.73 -13.27 2.27
N TYR A 461 1.10 -12.98 3.41
CA TYR A 461 0.78 -13.97 4.44
C TYR A 461 -0.71 -14.10 4.64
N ASN A 462 -1.15 -15.33 4.92
CA ASN A 462 -2.52 -15.59 5.27
C ASN A 462 -2.85 -15.02 6.66
N ASN A 463 -4.09 -14.56 6.82
CA ASN A 463 -4.63 -14.30 8.15
C ASN A 463 -4.65 -15.60 8.96
N LEU A 464 -4.31 -15.49 10.25
CA LEU A 464 -4.40 -16.62 11.17
C LEU A 464 -5.84 -17.13 11.29
N ALA A 465 -6.01 -18.44 11.44
CA ALA A 465 -7.32 -19.08 11.54
C ALA A 465 -8.17 -18.47 12.67
N ARG A 466 -7.54 -18.16 13.81
CA ARG A 466 -8.15 -17.44 14.93
C ARG A 466 -7.90 -15.94 14.79
N GLN A 467 -8.98 -15.17 14.70
CA GLN A 467 -8.89 -13.72 14.85
C GLN A 467 -8.64 -13.34 16.32
N GLN A 468 -7.62 -12.52 16.56
CA GLN A 468 -7.31 -12.00 17.89
C GLN A 468 -8.36 -10.98 18.34
N ALA A 469 -8.61 -10.94 19.66
CA ALA A 469 -9.71 -10.13 20.21
C ALA A 469 -9.52 -8.61 20.01
N TYR A 470 -8.28 -8.14 19.90
CA TYR A 470 -7.96 -6.74 19.64
C TYR A 470 -8.15 -6.32 18.18
N ILE A 471 -8.37 -7.24 17.24
CA ILE A 471 -8.51 -6.93 15.80
C ILE A 471 -9.93 -6.49 15.49
N ALA A 472 -10.07 -5.27 14.97
CA ALA A 472 -11.32 -4.72 14.47
C ALA A 472 -11.58 -5.12 13.01
N ASN A 473 -10.53 -5.09 12.18
CA ASN A 473 -10.59 -5.56 10.80
C ASN A 473 -9.26 -6.17 10.39
N ARG A 474 -9.30 -7.16 9.49
CA ARG A 474 -8.12 -7.76 8.87
C ARG A 474 -8.45 -8.17 7.45
N TRP A 475 -7.49 -8.06 6.55
CA TRP A 475 -7.73 -8.28 5.14
C TRP A 475 -6.49 -8.84 4.44
N GLN A 476 -6.71 -9.88 3.64
CA GLN A 476 -5.73 -10.47 2.75
C GLN A 476 -6.44 -11.18 1.60
N GLU A 477 -6.35 -10.62 0.40
CA GLU A 477 -6.78 -11.29 -0.84
C GLU A 477 -5.69 -11.23 -1.92
N TYR A 478 -4.41 -11.21 -1.50
CA TYR A 478 -3.25 -11.29 -2.40
C TYR A 478 -3.15 -10.14 -3.40
N ALA A 479 -3.71 -8.97 -3.06
CA ALA A 479 -3.53 -7.73 -3.82
C ALA A 479 -2.64 -6.75 -3.05
N PRO A 480 -1.79 -5.95 -3.73
CA PRO A 480 -1.01 -4.93 -3.06
C PRO A 480 -1.93 -3.87 -2.45
N THR A 481 -1.53 -3.31 -1.32
CA THR A 481 -2.32 -2.32 -0.58
C THR A 481 -1.53 -1.06 -0.27
N PHE A 482 -2.23 0.05 -0.09
CA PHE A 482 -1.70 1.28 0.48
C PHE A 482 -2.78 1.97 1.31
N SER A 483 -2.38 2.87 2.21
CA SER A 483 -3.34 3.71 2.94
C SER A 483 -3.11 5.18 2.64
N THR A 484 -4.17 5.97 2.60
CA THR A 484 -4.11 7.44 2.63
C THR A 484 -4.42 7.92 4.04
N ILE A 485 -3.55 8.73 4.61
CA ILE A 485 -3.75 9.36 5.91
C ILE A 485 -3.90 10.87 5.72
N ASN A 486 -4.96 11.44 6.25
CA ASN A 486 -5.21 12.89 6.25
C ASN A 486 -5.21 13.42 7.68
N ILE A 487 -4.52 14.53 7.93
CA ILE A 487 -4.37 15.15 9.25
C ILE A 487 -4.70 16.65 9.18
N ASP A 488 -5.44 17.11 10.17
CA ASP A 488 -5.61 18.52 10.50
C ASP A 488 -5.43 18.77 12.02
N ASP A 489 -5.80 19.96 12.51
CA ASP A 489 -5.68 20.36 13.92
C ASP A 489 -6.52 19.56 14.91
N VAL A 490 -7.56 18.87 14.45
CA VAL A 490 -8.51 18.16 15.29
C VAL A 490 -8.88 16.78 14.76
N SER A 491 -8.46 16.38 13.56
CA SER A 491 -8.75 15.07 12.99
C SER A 491 -7.57 14.37 12.31
N LEU A 492 -7.56 13.04 12.40
CA LEU A 492 -6.64 12.13 11.71
C LEU A 492 -7.47 10.99 11.11
N SER A 493 -7.49 10.85 9.79
CA SER A 493 -8.30 9.87 9.05
C SER A 493 -7.43 8.90 8.26
N ILE A 494 -7.83 7.63 8.21
CA ILE A 494 -7.10 6.56 7.51
C ILE A 494 -8.07 5.80 6.62
N SER A 495 -7.74 5.69 5.34
CA SER A 495 -8.45 4.86 4.37
C SER A 495 -7.46 3.92 3.70
N THR A 496 -7.76 2.63 3.65
CA THR A 496 -6.87 1.61 3.07
C THR A 496 -7.48 1.02 1.82
N TYR A 497 -6.69 0.90 0.76
CA TYR A 497 -7.14 0.49 -0.56
C TYR A 497 -6.34 -0.70 -1.08
N ARG A 498 -7.00 -1.55 -1.86
CA ARG A 498 -6.35 -2.52 -2.74
C ARG A 498 -6.03 -1.87 -4.07
N THR A 499 -4.87 -2.17 -4.63
CA THR A 499 -4.40 -1.49 -5.85
C THR A 499 -5.11 -1.99 -7.10
N ASP A 500 -5.48 -3.25 -7.18
CA ASP A 500 -6.07 -3.88 -8.36
C ASP A 500 -7.46 -3.33 -8.73
N THR A 501 -8.34 -3.04 -7.76
CA THR A 501 -9.68 -2.47 -8.01
C THR A 501 -9.86 -1.05 -7.46
N MET A 502 -8.87 -0.51 -6.73
CA MET A 502 -8.97 0.77 -6.03
C MET A 502 -10.09 0.84 -4.98
N GLU A 503 -10.64 -0.29 -4.57
CA GLU A 503 -11.65 -0.35 -3.51
C GLU A 503 -11.03 -0.19 -2.13
N LYS A 504 -11.79 0.41 -1.22
CA LYS A 504 -11.45 0.40 0.20
C LYS A 504 -11.60 -1.03 0.73
N ILE A 505 -10.57 -1.52 1.43
CA ILE A 505 -10.59 -2.83 2.10
C ILE A 505 -11.06 -2.74 3.56
N ASP A 506 -11.24 -1.51 4.04
CA ASP A 506 -11.72 -1.18 5.37
C ASP A 506 -12.52 0.12 5.33
N GLU A 507 -13.41 0.25 6.30
CA GLU A 507 -14.05 1.52 6.59
C GLU A 507 -13.01 2.57 6.97
N THR A 508 -13.26 3.83 6.59
CA THR A 508 -12.39 4.93 6.99
C THR A 508 -12.52 5.17 8.48
N VAL A 509 -11.40 5.11 9.20
CA VAL A 509 -11.34 5.39 10.64
C VAL A 509 -10.78 6.76 10.85
N THR A 510 -11.45 7.56 11.67
CA THR A 510 -11.05 8.93 11.98
C THR A 510 -10.96 9.13 13.47
N LEU A 511 -9.79 9.54 13.97
CA LEU A 511 -9.64 10.04 15.34
C LEU A 511 -9.94 11.54 15.34
N VAL A 512 -10.73 12.00 16.32
CA VAL A 512 -11.09 13.40 16.48
C VAL A 512 -10.71 13.89 17.87
N LYS A 513 -10.05 15.04 18.00
CA LYS A 513 -9.58 15.60 19.26
C LYS A 513 -9.94 17.08 19.42
N SER A 514 -10.34 17.47 20.64
CA SER A 514 -10.39 18.87 21.08
C SER A 514 -11.12 19.85 20.13
N VAL A 515 -12.25 19.43 19.55
CA VAL A 515 -13.01 20.23 18.56
C VAL A 515 -13.59 21.48 19.21
N LYS A 516 -13.33 22.64 18.61
CA LYS A 516 -13.93 23.93 18.98
C LYS A 516 -14.90 24.39 17.90
N TYR A 517 -15.73 25.38 18.26
CA TYR A 517 -16.70 25.96 17.31
C TYR A 517 -16.06 26.46 16.02
N GLY A 518 -14.86 27.06 16.10
CA GLY A 518 -14.11 27.49 14.92
C GLY A 518 -13.82 26.34 13.95
N ASN A 519 -13.47 25.15 14.46
CA ASN A 519 -13.22 23.98 13.62
C ASN A 519 -14.49 23.49 12.92
N LEU A 520 -15.65 23.56 13.59
CA LEU A 520 -16.95 23.26 12.96
C LEU A 520 -17.26 24.24 11.82
N VAL A 521 -16.98 25.54 12.00
CA VAL A 521 -17.16 26.54 10.95
C VAL A 521 -16.23 26.25 9.77
N GLU A 522 -14.95 25.97 10.04
CA GLU A 522 -13.95 25.67 8.99
C GLU A 522 -14.32 24.42 8.17
N ILE A 523 -14.76 23.33 8.81
CA ILE A 523 -15.15 22.12 8.06
C ILE A 523 -16.45 22.32 7.27
N ILE A 524 -17.35 23.20 7.74
CA ILE A 524 -18.53 23.60 6.95
C ILE A 524 -18.10 24.37 5.71
N GLU A 525 -17.16 25.32 5.83
CA GLU A 525 -16.62 26.06 4.69
C GLU A 525 -15.92 25.13 3.68
N ASP A 526 -15.10 24.18 4.16
CA ASP A 526 -14.47 23.17 3.30
C ASP A 526 -15.51 22.31 2.58
N ALA A 527 -16.56 21.87 3.29
CA ALA A 527 -17.65 21.08 2.74
C ALA A 527 -18.46 21.86 1.70
N GLU A 528 -18.73 23.14 1.94
CA GLU A 528 -19.41 24.02 0.98
C GLU A 528 -18.60 24.19 -0.31
N ALA A 529 -17.27 24.30 -0.22
CA ALA A 529 -16.41 24.39 -1.40
C ALA A 529 -16.48 23.15 -2.30
N LYS A 530 -16.77 21.97 -1.72
CA LYS A 530 -16.93 20.72 -2.49
C LYS A 530 -18.20 20.68 -3.34
N VAL A 531 -19.18 21.54 -3.10
CA VAL A 531 -20.47 21.50 -3.83
C VAL A 531 -20.29 21.67 -5.34
N GLU A 532 -19.23 22.38 -5.78
CA GLU A 532 -18.87 22.50 -7.20
C GLU A 532 -18.37 21.18 -7.82
N GLU A 533 -17.95 20.22 -7.00
CA GLU A 533 -17.44 18.90 -7.38
C GLU A 533 -18.53 17.80 -7.37
N LYS A 534 -19.80 18.15 -7.13
CA LYS A 534 -20.92 17.20 -6.97
C LYS A 534 -20.94 16.09 -8.02
N ASP A 535 -20.77 16.44 -9.28
CA ASP A 535 -20.89 15.51 -10.41
C ASP A 535 -19.74 14.49 -10.48
N ASN A 536 -18.67 14.69 -9.70
CA ASN A 536 -17.54 13.77 -9.59
C ASN A 536 -17.82 12.63 -8.60
N TYR A 537 -18.85 12.72 -7.76
CA TYR A 537 -19.13 11.74 -6.69
C TYR A 537 -20.38 10.91 -6.99
N THR A 538 -20.44 9.70 -6.42
CA THR A 538 -21.61 8.82 -6.54
C THR A 538 -22.82 9.48 -5.87
N SER A 539 -23.99 9.40 -6.49
CA SER A 539 -25.17 10.14 -5.99
C SER A 539 -25.58 9.71 -4.57
N SER A 540 -25.44 8.43 -4.23
CA SER A 540 -25.76 7.89 -2.90
C SER A 540 -24.88 8.47 -1.78
N THR A 541 -23.56 8.56 -2.00
CA THR A 541 -22.65 9.13 -1.01
C THR A 541 -22.79 10.65 -0.93
N TRP A 542 -23.04 11.31 -2.06
CA TRP A 542 -23.31 12.74 -2.12
C TRP A 542 -24.57 13.14 -1.34
N GLU A 543 -25.67 12.39 -1.46
CA GLU A 543 -26.91 12.69 -0.73
C GLU A 543 -26.72 12.63 0.80
N ALA A 544 -25.95 11.65 1.29
CA ALA A 544 -25.61 11.54 2.70
C ALA A 544 -24.73 12.71 3.19
N PHE A 545 -23.74 13.11 2.38
CA PHE A 545 -22.91 14.28 2.62
C PHE A 545 -23.72 15.58 2.66
N GLU A 546 -24.59 15.83 1.68
CA GLU A 546 -25.39 17.05 1.60
C GLU A 546 -26.35 17.17 2.79
N ALA A 547 -26.95 16.06 3.23
CA ALA A 547 -27.82 16.04 4.41
C ALA A 547 -27.08 16.35 5.72
N THR A 548 -25.86 15.83 5.88
CA THR A 548 -25.04 16.08 7.08
C THR A 548 -24.48 17.50 7.09
N LEU A 549 -24.09 18.05 5.93
CA LEU A 549 -23.69 19.45 5.78
C LEU A 549 -24.82 20.40 6.20
N GLN A 550 -26.04 20.19 5.70
CA GLN A 550 -27.21 21.00 6.09
C GLN A 550 -27.49 20.94 7.59
N ASN A 551 -27.33 19.76 8.20
CA ASN A 551 -27.51 19.61 9.64
C ASN A 551 -26.43 20.35 10.43
N ALA A 552 -25.17 20.28 10.00
CA ALA A 552 -24.06 21.00 10.63
C ALA A 552 -24.24 22.53 10.54
N GLN A 553 -24.63 23.04 9.38
CA GLN A 553 -24.96 24.46 9.18
C GLN A 553 -26.06 24.92 10.14
N LYS A 554 -27.14 24.15 10.24
CA LYS A 554 -28.24 24.47 11.15
C LYS A 554 -27.79 24.51 12.61
N ILE A 555 -26.98 23.55 13.05
CA ILE A 555 -26.41 23.53 14.41
C ILE A 555 -25.53 24.76 14.65
N ALA A 556 -24.71 25.14 13.66
CA ALA A 556 -23.83 26.29 13.76
C ALA A 556 -24.56 27.63 13.92
N GLU A 557 -25.83 27.72 13.50
CA GLU A 557 -26.71 28.89 13.65
C GLU A 557 -27.43 28.96 15.02
N GLU A 558 -27.41 27.90 15.83
CA GLU A 558 -28.14 27.86 17.09
C GLU A 558 -27.49 28.73 18.19
N SER A 559 -28.32 29.49 18.91
CA SER A 559 -27.86 30.23 20.09
C SER A 559 -27.79 29.29 21.31
N ASN A 560 -26.59 29.04 21.84
CA ASN A 560 -26.24 28.17 22.99
C ASN A 560 -25.87 26.70 22.66
N ILE A 561 -25.02 26.49 21.66
CA ILE A 561 -24.33 25.20 21.45
C ILE A 561 -23.21 24.99 22.48
N ASN A 562 -23.03 23.74 22.93
CA ASN A 562 -21.93 23.34 23.81
C ASN A 562 -20.87 22.54 23.02
N GLU A 563 -19.75 22.22 23.68
CA GLU A 563 -18.62 21.52 23.05
C GLU A 563 -18.98 20.11 22.55
N GLU A 564 -19.87 19.40 23.23
CA GLU A 564 -20.35 18.08 22.83
C GLU A 564 -21.16 18.15 21.52
N ILE A 565 -22.10 19.10 21.42
CA ILE A 565 -22.89 19.32 20.19
C ILE A 565 -21.99 19.74 19.03
N VAL A 566 -20.99 20.59 19.29
CA VAL A 566 -20.01 21.02 18.28
C VAL A 566 -19.17 19.84 17.79
N THR A 567 -18.65 19.03 18.71
CA THR A 567 -17.87 17.83 18.40
C THR A 567 -18.70 16.83 17.59
N ASP A 568 -19.97 16.65 17.95
CA ASP A 568 -20.88 15.76 17.25
C ASP A 568 -21.20 16.24 15.84
N ALA A 569 -21.48 17.54 15.66
CA ALA A 569 -21.73 18.12 14.34
C ALA A 569 -20.50 18.00 13.44
N TYR A 570 -19.32 18.33 13.97
CA TYR A 570 -18.04 18.18 13.28
C TYR A 570 -17.80 16.73 12.89
N GLY A 571 -17.90 15.81 13.86
CA GLY A 571 -17.66 14.39 13.67
C GLY A 571 -18.57 13.78 12.61
N ASN A 572 -19.87 14.11 12.62
CA ASN A 572 -20.81 13.61 11.62
C ASN A 572 -20.51 14.16 10.21
N LEU A 573 -20.20 15.45 10.08
CA LEU A 573 -19.87 16.04 8.78
C LEU A 573 -18.55 15.47 8.24
N LYS A 574 -17.53 15.33 9.11
CA LYS A 574 -16.25 14.71 8.74
C LYS A 574 -16.43 13.26 8.28
N ALA A 575 -17.23 12.46 8.99
CA ALA A 575 -17.52 11.09 8.60
C ALA A 575 -18.19 11.02 7.20
N ALA A 576 -19.11 11.95 6.91
CA ALA A 576 -19.76 11.98 5.61
C ALA A 576 -18.82 12.43 4.48
N ILE A 577 -17.90 13.36 4.75
CA ILE A 577 -16.82 13.73 3.81
C ILE A 577 -15.94 12.51 3.52
N ASP A 578 -15.54 11.77 4.55
CA ASP A 578 -14.66 10.59 4.44
C ASP A 578 -15.32 9.42 3.68
N GLN A 579 -16.65 9.41 3.61
CA GLN A 579 -17.46 8.41 2.91
C GLN A 579 -17.79 8.79 1.46
N LEU A 580 -17.42 9.97 0.98
CA LEU A 580 -17.59 10.34 -0.42
C LEU A 580 -16.81 9.38 -1.33
N VAL A 581 -17.48 8.90 -2.39
CA VAL A 581 -16.89 7.98 -3.38
C VAL A 581 -16.93 8.65 -4.76
N LEU A 582 -15.78 8.71 -5.44
CA LEU A 582 -15.70 9.23 -6.81
C LEU A 582 -16.43 8.28 -7.79
N ARG A 583 -17.07 8.86 -8.80
CA ARG A 583 -17.60 8.12 -9.94
C ARG A 583 -16.44 7.56 -10.78
N GLY A 584 -16.62 6.37 -11.31
CA GLY A 584 -15.64 5.76 -12.22
C GLY A 584 -15.53 6.50 -13.55
N ASP A 585 -14.33 6.56 -14.11
CA ASP A 585 -14.09 6.99 -15.49
C ASP A 585 -14.60 5.92 -16.44
N VAL A 586 -15.66 6.26 -17.17
CA VAL A 586 -16.37 5.35 -18.07
C VAL A 586 -15.74 5.26 -19.47
N SER A 587 -14.74 6.08 -19.78
CA SER A 587 -14.25 6.28 -21.15
C SER A 587 -13.83 4.98 -21.85
N GLU A 588 -13.12 4.09 -21.14
CA GLU A 588 -12.70 2.81 -21.71
C GLU A 588 -13.88 1.85 -21.89
N LEU A 589 -14.77 1.77 -20.88
CA LEU A 589 -15.96 0.95 -20.93
C LEU A 589 -16.91 1.36 -22.05
N GLU A 590 -17.12 2.66 -22.24
CA GLU A 590 -17.91 3.20 -23.36
C GLU A 590 -17.36 2.77 -24.71
N ASN A 591 -16.04 2.86 -24.90
CA ASN A 591 -15.40 2.44 -26.13
C ASN A 591 -15.55 0.93 -26.38
N GLU A 592 -15.35 0.10 -25.35
CA GLU A 592 -15.51 -1.35 -25.46
C GLU A 592 -16.96 -1.76 -25.75
N ILE A 593 -17.94 -1.09 -25.13
CA ILE A 593 -19.37 -1.27 -25.44
C ILE A 593 -19.63 -1.02 -26.93
N ILE A 594 -19.10 0.08 -27.48
CA ILE A 594 -19.28 0.42 -28.91
C ILE A 594 -18.70 -0.68 -29.82
N LEU A 595 -17.52 -1.21 -29.47
CA LEU A 595 -16.90 -2.30 -30.22
C LEU A 595 -17.72 -3.59 -30.15
N ALA A 596 -18.19 -3.96 -28.96
CA ALA A 596 -19.02 -5.14 -28.73
C ALA A 596 -20.36 -5.07 -29.49
N GLU A 597 -21.04 -3.92 -29.46
CA GLU A 597 -22.27 -3.71 -30.20
C GLU A 597 -22.07 -3.88 -31.71
N LYS A 598 -20.98 -3.33 -32.23
CA LYS A 598 -20.61 -3.49 -33.65
C LYS A 598 -20.28 -4.95 -34.00
N LEU A 599 -19.66 -5.68 -33.10
CA LEU A 599 -19.38 -7.11 -33.28
C LEU A 599 -20.69 -7.91 -33.38
N VAL A 600 -21.64 -7.66 -32.47
CA VAL A 600 -22.98 -8.27 -32.47
C VAL A 600 -23.79 -7.91 -33.72
N GLU A 601 -23.70 -6.67 -34.19
CA GLU A 601 -24.38 -6.21 -35.42
C GLU A 601 -23.88 -6.95 -36.66
N ASN A 602 -22.57 -7.16 -36.77
CA ASN A 602 -21.94 -7.84 -37.91
C ASN A 602 -22.05 -9.37 -37.84
N ALA A 603 -22.32 -9.94 -36.67
CA ALA A 603 -22.42 -11.38 -36.49
C ALA A 603 -23.67 -11.98 -37.14
N VAL A 604 -23.45 -12.94 -38.05
CA VAL A 604 -24.51 -13.72 -38.70
C VAL A 604 -24.80 -14.96 -37.87
N ILE A 605 -26.08 -15.15 -37.49
CA ILE A 605 -26.53 -16.33 -36.74
C ILE A 605 -26.82 -17.49 -37.68
N GLY A 606 -26.37 -18.68 -37.28
CA GLY A 606 -26.76 -19.92 -37.92
C GLY A 606 -25.79 -21.06 -37.62
N THR A 607 -25.83 -22.10 -38.46
CA THR A 607 -25.07 -23.34 -38.25
C THR A 607 -23.94 -23.53 -39.26
N GLU A 608 -23.72 -22.57 -40.16
CA GLU A 608 -22.73 -22.66 -41.23
C GLU A 608 -21.38 -22.04 -40.82
N GLU A 609 -20.34 -22.38 -41.58
CA GLU A 609 -18.99 -21.84 -41.38
C GLU A 609 -18.99 -20.30 -41.41
N GLY A 610 -18.33 -19.68 -40.44
CA GLY A 610 -18.29 -18.23 -40.26
C GLY A 610 -19.53 -17.62 -39.60
N GLN A 611 -20.52 -18.44 -39.20
CA GLN A 611 -21.67 -18.01 -38.40
C GLN A 611 -21.47 -18.29 -36.91
N TYR A 612 -22.31 -17.67 -36.10
CA TYR A 612 -22.31 -17.82 -34.64
C TYR A 612 -23.59 -18.52 -34.16
N PRO A 613 -23.51 -19.35 -33.10
CA PRO A 613 -24.69 -19.84 -32.39
C PRO A 613 -25.51 -18.68 -31.81
N GLU A 614 -26.83 -18.84 -31.78
CA GLU A 614 -27.75 -17.84 -31.20
C GLU A 614 -27.44 -17.57 -29.73
N GLU A 615 -27.21 -18.63 -28.94
CA GLU A 615 -26.85 -18.56 -27.52
C GLU A 615 -25.58 -17.73 -27.27
N ALA A 616 -24.59 -17.75 -28.18
CA ALA A 616 -23.38 -16.96 -28.03
C ALA A 616 -23.69 -15.46 -28.20
N LYS A 617 -24.54 -15.09 -29.17
CA LYS A 617 -24.95 -13.70 -29.38
C LYS A 617 -25.82 -13.20 -28.24
N GLU A 618 -26.68 -14.04 -27.68
CA GLU A 618 -27.45 -13.72 -26.47
C GLU A 618 -26.53 -13.46 -25.27
N GLY A 619 -25.51 -14.29 -25.04
CA GLY A 619 -24.50 -14.09 -23.99
C GLY A 619 -23.81 -12.73 -24.09
N LEU A 620 -23.31 -12.39 -25.28
CA LEU A 620 -22.66 -11.09 -25.51
C LEU A 620 -23.63 -9.91 -25.35
N LEU A 621 -24.89 -10.03 -25.78
CA LEU A 621 -25.91 -8.99 -25.56
C LEU A 621 -26.21 -8.77 -24.08
N VAL A 622 -26.22 -9.82 -23.27
CA VAL A 622 -26.38 -9.70 -21.81
C VAL A 622 -25.20 -8.93 -21.21
N ALA A 623 -23.96 -9.30 -21.55
CA ALA A 623 -22.77 -8.60 -21.07
C ALA A 623 -22.73 -7.12 -21.48
N ILE A 624 -23.13 -6.80 -22.72
CA ILE A 624 -23.26 -5.40 -23.20
C ILE A 624 -24.28 -4.63 -22.35
N ASN A 625 -25.43 -5.23 -22.03
CA ASN A 625 -26.45 -4.55 -21.22
C ASN A 625 -25.96 -4.31 -19.78
N THR A 626 -25.33 -5.30 -19.15
CA THR A 626 -24.69 -5.13 -17.84
C THR A 626 -23.64 -4.02 -17.86
N ALA A 627 -22.79 -3.99 -18.88
CA ALA A 627 -21.79 -2.93 -19.05
C ALA A 627 -22.41 -1.55 -19.20
N LYS A 628 -23.52 -1.43 -19.94
CA LYS A 628 -24.28 -0.17 -20.05
C LYS A 628 -24.91 0.26 -18.73
N GLU A 629 -25.45 -0.67 -17.94
CA GLU A 629 -26.00 -0.37 -16.62
C GLU A 629 -24.94 0.22 -15.69
N ALA A 630 -23.73 -0.34 -15.70
CA ALA A 630 -22.59 0.21 -14.97
C ALA A 630 -22.18 1.59 -15.52
N CYS A 631 -22.03 1.73 -16.83
CA CYS A 631 -21.58 2.95 -17.48
C CYS A 631 -22.51 4.16 -17.23
N TYR A 632 -23.83 3.95 -17.32
CA TYR A 632 -24.80 5.05 -17.21
C TYR A 632 -25.35 5.27 -15.79
N SER A 633 -24.92 4.47 -14.83
CA SER A 633 -25.28 4.66 -13.42
C SER A 633 -24.53 5.86 -12.81
N ASP A 634 -25.24 6.67 -12.05
CA ASP A 634 -24.69 7.76 -11.26
C ASP A 634 -24.03 7.28 -9.95
N ASN A 635 -24.12 5.98 -9.66
CA ASN A 635 -23.58 5.33 -8.47
C ASN A 635 -22.40 4.38 -8.75
N SER A 636 -21.95 4.27 -10.00
CA SER A 636 -20.81 3.42 -10.33
C SER A 636 -19.49 4.07 -9.91
N SER A 637 -18.77 3.41 -9.01
CA SER A 637 -17.37 3.71 -8.70
C SER A 637 -16.43 3.17 -9.79
N GLN A 638 -15.13 3.51 -9.71
CA GLN A 638 -14.15 2.97 -10.66
C GLN A 638 -14.13 1.43 -10.68
N ALA A 639 -14.22 0.78 -9.52
CA ALA A 639 -14.23 -0.68 -9.41
C ALA A 639 -15.39 -1.32 -10.18
N VAL A 640 -16.60 -0.74 -10.07
CA VAL A 640 -17.78 -1.20 -10.82
C VAL A 640 -17.57 -1.07 -12.32
N ILE A 641 -16.92 0.02 -12.77
CA ILE A 641 -16.58 0.23 -14.18
C ILE A 641 -15.54 -0.79 -14.65
N ASP A 642 -14.49 -1.04 -13.87
CA ASP A 642 -13.41 -1.96 -14.21
C ASP A 642 -13.89 -3.43 -14.25
N GLU A 643 -14.77 -3.82 -13.33
CA GLU A 643 -15.40 -5.15 -13.31
C GLU A 643 -16.29 -5.34 -14.54
N ALA A 644 -17.11 -4.34 -14.87
CA ALA A 644 -17.96 -4.36 -16.06
C ALA A 644 -17.14 -4.45 -17.34
N LEU A 645 -16.03 -3.71 -17.43
CA LEU A 645 -15.09 -3.76 -18.55
C LEU A 645 -14.44 -5.14 -18.69
N THR A 646 -13.97 -5.71 -17.58
CA THR A 646 -13.32 -7.03 -17.56
C THR A 646 -14.28 -8.12 -18.00
N THR A 647 -15.53 -8.07 -17.49
CA THR A 647 -16.59 -9.00 -17.85
C THR A 647 -16.95 -8.87 -19.33
N LEU A 648 -17.08 -7.65 -19.85
CA LEU A 648 -17.37 -7.41 -21.25
C LEU A 648 -16.26 -7.94 -22.17
N LYS A 649 -14.99 -7.64 -21.87
CA LYS A 649 -13.84 -8.15 -22.64
C LYS A 649 -13.78 -9.68 -22.64
N THR A 650 -14.07 -10.31 -21.49
CA THR A 650 -14.11 -11.77 -21.37
C THR A 650 -15.21 -12.38 -22.23
N GLU A 651 -16.40 -11.76 -22.26
CA GLU A 651 -17.51 -12.25 -23.06
C GLU A 651 -17.30 -11.99 -24.56
N ILE A 652 -16.65 -10.88 -24.95
CA ILE A 652 -16.22 -10.64 -26.34
C ILE A 652 -15.30 -11.78 -26.80
N ALA A 653 -14.25 -12.10 -26.03
CA ALA A 653 -13.34 -13.18 -26.37
C ALA A 653 -14.07 -14.54 -26.44
N THR A 654 -14.99 -14.79 -25.51
CA THR A 654 -15.83 -15.99 -25.52
C THR A 654 -16.67 -16.06 -26.79
N PHE A 655 -17.37 -14.97 -27.14
CA PHE A 655 -18.18 -14.86 -28.33
C PHE A 655 -17.38 -15.12 -29.61
N GLU A 656 -16.22 -14.48 -29.76
CA GLU A 656 -15.33 -14.66 -30.92
C GLU A 656 -14.88 -16.11 -31.09
N SER A 657 -14.61 -16.82 -29.99
CA SER A 657 -14.21 -18.24 -30.00
C SER A 657 -15.34 -19.19 -30.48
N LYS A 658 -16.60 -18.74 -30.46
CA LYS A 658 -17.77 -19.54 -30.86
C LYS A 658 -18.06 -19.51 -32.35
N VAL A 659 -17.25 -18.81 -33.16
CA VAL A 659 -17.40 -18.85 -34.62
C VAL A 659 -17.28 -20.29 -35.14
N ILE A 660 -18.24 -20.71 -35.96
CA ILE A 660 -18.25 -22.06 -36.51
C ILE A 660 -17.15 -22.18 -37.56
N VAL A 661 -16.16 -23.05 -37.31
CA VAL A 661 -15.06 -23.36 -38.22
C VAL A 661 -15.24 -24.73 -38.89
N LYS A 662 -14.79 -24.86 -40.14
CA LYS A 662 -14.91 -26.13 -40.89
C LYS A 662 -14.01 -27.22 -40.28
N ASN A 663 -14.61 -28.33 -39.87
CA ASN A 663 -13.86 -29.54 -39.53
C ASN A 663 -13.14 -30.07 -40.78
N SER A 664 -11.82 -29.93 -40.82
CA SER A 664 -10.97 -30.64 -41.77
C SER A 664 -10.77 -32.08 -41.27
N SER A 665 -11.79 -32.92 -41.41
CA SER A 665 -11.59 -34.37 -41.34
C SER A 665 -10.86 -34.81 -42.61
N THR A 666 -9.56 -35.11 -42.50
CA THR A 666 -8.85 -35.91 -43.48
C THR A 666 -9.42 -37.32 -43.45
N ASP A 667 -10.41 -37.57 -44.30
CA ASP A 667 -10.89 -38.91 -44.62
C ASP A 667 -10.27 -39.30 -45.98
N THR A 668 -9.03 -39.80 -45.96
CA THR A 668 -8.44 -40.41 -47.17
C THR A 668 -8.82 -41.87 -47.23
N ASN A 669 -9.97 -42.13 -47.86
CA ASN A 669 -10.30 -43.43 -48.40
C ASN A 669 -10.13 -43.37 -49.92
N ASN A 670 -9.04 -43.92 -50.45
CA ASN A 670 -9.00 -44.38 -51.84
C ASN A 670 -8.03 -45.56 -51.96
N GLY A 671 -8.59 -46.72 -52.29
CA GLY A 671 -7.83 -47.94 -52.54
C GLY A 671 -7.29 -48.02 -53.96
N ASN A 672 -6.14 -48.67 -54.12
CA ASN A 672 -6.02 -49.85 -55.00
C ASN A 672 -4.63 -50.51 -54.89
N ASN A 673 -4.67 -51.84 -54.77
CA ASN A 673 -3.75 -52.86 -55.30
C ASN A 673 -2.22 -52.69 -55.17
N ASP A 674 -1.55 -53.56 -54.41
CA ASP A 674 -1.10 -54.87 -54.90
C ASP A 674 -0.22 -55.61 -53.87
N ASN A 675 -0.64 -56.86 -53.59
CA ASN A 675 0.18 -58.08 -53.51
C ASN A 675 1.33 -58.29 -52.50
N TYR A 676 1.30 -59.53 -51.99
CA TYR A 676 2.39 -60.39 -51.47
C TYR A 676 2.76 -60.44 -49.97
N ASN A 677 2.46 -61.63 -49.43
CA ASN A 677 3.26 -62.49 -48.55
C ASN A 677 3.31 -62.26 -47.02
N ASN A 678 2.48 -63.05 -46.34
CA ASN A 678 2.86 -64.23 -45.52
C ASN A 678 4.04 -64.09 -44.53
N GLY A 679 3.76 -64.27 -43.24
CA GLY A 679 4.79 -64.43 -42.21
C GLY A 679 4.26 -64.51 -40.78
N SER A 680 3.71 -65.67 -40.42
CA SER A 680 3.42 -66.11 -39.04
C SER A 680 4.68 -66.13 -38.16
N GLY A 681 4.57 -65.79 -36.88
CA GLY A 681 5.67 -65.89 -35.92
C GLY A 681 5.26 -65.58 -34.48
N ASN A 682 4.94 -66.64 -33.75
CA ASN A 682 4.36 -66.68 -32.41
C ASN A 682 5.42 -66.65 -31.27
N THR A 683 4.93 -66.35 -30.06
CA THR A 683 5.33 -66.87 -28.72
C THR A 683 6.60 -66.41 -27.97
N ASN A 684 6.31 -65.90 -26.77
CA ASN A 684 6.71 -66.39 -25.42
C ASN A 684 7.89 -65.79 -24.63
N ASN A 685 7.49 -65.17 -23.51
CA ASN A 685 7.76 -65.56 -22.11
C ASN A 685 9.07 -65.11 -21.43
N GLY A 686 8.97 -64.55 -20.20
CA GLY A 686 10.12 -64.42 -19.30
C GLY A 686 10.12 -63.30 -18.23
N SER A 687 9.31 -63.48 -17.19
CA SER A 687 9.50 -63.14 -15.75
C SER A 687 10.54 -62.11 -15.25
N SER A 688 9.99 -61.13 -14.52
CA SER A 688 10.32 -60.65 -13.14
C SER A 688 11.57 -59.81 -12.79
N ASN A 689 11.22 -58.66 -12.19
CA ASN A 689 11.70 -58.07 -10.93
C ASN A 689 12.56 -56.81 -10.98
N ASN A 690 11.91 -55.72 -10.59
CA ASN A 690 12.17 -54.88 -9.40
C ASN A 690 12.25 -53.36 -9.65
N THR A 691 11.30 -52.70 -9.00
CA THR A 691 11.38 -51.47 -8.19
C THR A 691 11.22 -50.08 -8.82
N SER A 692 10.34 -49.35 -8.13
CA SER A 692 10.14 -47.89 -7.99
C SER A 692 9.53 -47.11 -9.14
N THR A 693 8.20 -47.09 -9.16
CA THR A 693 7.35 -46.03 -9.71
C THR A 693 6.90 -45.11 -8.57
N PRO A 694 7.04 -43.78 -8.67
CA PRO A 694 6.05 -42.86 -8.12
C PRO A 694 4.93 -42.72 -9.14
N THR A 695 3.74 -43.18 -8.77
CA THR A 695 2.51 -43.00 -9.54
C THR A 695 2.12 -41.53 -9.56
N LYS A 696 2.29 -40.88 -10.72
CA LYS A 696 1.47 -39.76 -11.15
C LYS A 696 0.01 -40.20 -11.22
N LYS A 697 -0.89 -39.44 -10.58
CA LYS A 697 -2.25 -39.01 -11.00
C LYS A 697 -3.16 -38.79 -9.78
N PRO A 698 -4.29 -38.05 -9.90
CA PRO A 698 -4.68 -37.08 -10.96
C PRO A 698 -5.02 -35.68 -10.39
N ASN A 699 -4.91 -34.67 -11.26
CA ASN A 699 -5.62 -33.40 -11.09
C ASN A 699 -7.10 -33.67 -10.84
N THR A 700 -7.55 -33.42 -9.62
CA THR A 700 -8.95 -33.11 -9.35
C THR A 700 -9.13 -31.63 -9.62
N ALA A 701 -9.96 -31.31 -10.61
CA ALA A 701 -10.38 -29.95 -10.91
C ALA A 701 -10.81 -29.24 -9.62
N VAL A 702 -10.09 -28.19 -9.25
CA VAL A 702 -10.56 -27.23 -8.26
C VAL A 702 -11.68 -26.44 -8.93
N LYS A 703 -12.82 -26.38 -8.26
CA LYS A 703 -13.99 -25.65 -8.71
C LYS A 703 -13.60 -24.18 -8.88
N THR A 704 -13.79 -23.66 -10.09
CA THR A 704 -13.94 -22.21 -10.32
C THR A 704 -14.94 -21.68 -9.30
N GLY A 705 -14.56 -20.61 -8.60
CA GLY A 705 -15.33 -20.00 -7.52
C GLY A 705 -16.82 -19.96 -7.86
N ASP A 706 -17.60 -20.73 -7.10
CA ASP A 706 -19.04 -20.52 -7.07
C ASP A 706 -19.24 -19.09 -6.57
N LEU A 707 -19.90 -18.28 -7.42
CA LEU A 707 -20.39 -16.92 -7.17
C LEU A 707 -20.73 -16.74 -5.68
N SER A 708 -19.81 -16.15 -4.93
CA SER A 708 -20.12 -15.57 -3.64
C SER A 708 -21.10 -14.44 -3.93
N ASN A 709 -22.34 -14.63 -3.49
CA ASN A 709 -23.36 -13.59 -3.55
C ASN A 709 -22.75 -12.29 -3.01
N VAL A 710 -22.50 -11.35 -3.92
CA VAL A 710 -22.28 -9.94 -3.63
C VAL A 710 -23.49 -9.53 -2.80
N LEU A 711 -23.30 -9.48 -1.48
CA LEU A 711 -24.25 -8.90 -0.57
C LEU A 711 -24.23 -7.42 -0.89
N VAL A 712 -25.16 -7.02 -1.78
CA VAL A 712 -25.58 -5.65 -1.97
C VAL A 712 -25.80 -5.07 -0.58
N TYR A 713 -24.86 -4.25 -0.12
CA TYR A 713 -25.06 -3.41 1.06
C TYR A 713 -26.21 -2.48 0.72
N SER A 714 -27.41 -2.91 1.10
CA SER A 714 -28.58 -2.05 1.17
C SER A 714 -28.30 -1.08 2.30
N ILE A 715 -27.81 0.11 1.95
CA ILE A 715 -27.74 1.26 2.83
C ILE A 715 -29.19 1.63 3.17
N LEU A 716 -29.73 0.98 4.19
CA LEU A 716 -30.95 1.38 4.87
C LEU A 716 -30.50 2.20 6.07
N SER A 717 -30.17 3.47 5.82
CA SER A 717 -30.03 4.47 6.88
C SER A 717 -31.41 4.67 7.51
N LEU A 718 -31.64 3.96 8.61
CA LEU A 718 -32.64 4.30 9.62
C LEU A 718 -32.22 5.62 10.27
N ALA A 719 -32.46 6.74 9.58
CA ALA A 719 -32.65 8.03 10.23
C ALA A 719 -33.97 7.94 11.01
N VAL A 720 -33.89 7.53 12.27
CA VAL A 720 -35.01 7.68 13.23
C VAL A 720 -35.17 9.17 13.48
N VAL A 721 -35.96 9.83 12.64
CA VAL A 721 -36.46 11.19 12.90
C VAL A 721 -37.42 11.09 14.08
N GLY A 722 -36.93 11.45 15.27
CA GLY A 722 -37.71 11.64 16.48
C GLY A 722 -38.69 12.81 16.34
N LEU A 723 -39.81 12.61 15.64
CA LEU A 723 -40.99 13.48 15.73
C LEU A 723 -41.83 13.08 16.94
N ALA A 724 -41.35 13.42 18.14
CA ALA A 724 -42.14 13.35 19.36
C ALA A 724 -42.88 14.68 19.57
N ALA A 725 -44.15 14.68 19.14
CA ALA A 725 -45.30 15.34 19.75
C ALA A 725 -45.10 16.68 20.49
N LEU A 726 -45.44 17.79 19.82
CA LEU A 726 -46.01 18.96 20.50
C LEU A 726 -47.38 19.30 19.89
N GLY A 727 -48.40 18.91 20.65
CA GLY A 727 -49.80 19.09 20.32
C GLY A 727 -50.19 20.55 20.16
N LEU A 728 -50.96 20.78 19.10
CA LEU A 728 -51.89 21.88 18.93
C LEU A 728 -52.54 22.33 20.25
N LYS A 729 -52.25 23.56 20.68
CA LYS A 729 -53.24 24.38 21.39
C LYS A 729 -53.07 25.86 21.05
N LYS A 730 -53.83 26.30 20.04
CA LYS A 730 -54.26 27.70 19.90
C LYS A 730 -55.00 28.14 21.18
N ARG A 731 -54.59 29.26 21.78
CA ARG A 731 -55.48 30.40 22.12
C ARG A 731 -54.72 31.61 22.70
N LYS A 732 -54.78 32.70 21.94
CA LYS A 732 -55.13 34.09 22.32
C LYS A 732 -54.48 34.73 23.57
N SER A 733 -53.70 35.77 23.26
CA SER A 733 -53.94 37.19 23.60
C SER A 733 -53.29 37.81 24.84
N ILE A 734 -52.63 38.96 24.56
CA ILE A 734 -52.71 40.26 25.25
C ILE A 734 -51.73 40.53 26.41
N VAL A 735 -50.84 41.51 26.14
CA VAL A 735 -50.34 42.61 27.02
C VAL A 735 -49.42 42.16 28.17
N LYS A 736 -48.21 42.68 28.35
CA LYS A 736 -47.65 44.02 28.17
C LYS A 736 -46.14 43.93 28.00
#